data_AF-A0A3E0DK60-F1
#
_entry.id   AF-A0A3E0DK60-F1
#
_cell.length_a   1.000
_cell.length_b   1.000
_cell.length_c   1.000
_cell.angle_alpha   90.00
_cell.angle_beta   90.00
_cell.angle_gamma   90.00
#
_symmetry.space_group_name_H-M   'P 1'
#
loop_
_entity.id
_entity.type
_entity.pdbx_description
1 polymer ?
#
loop_
_entity_poly.entity_id
_entity_poly.type
_entity_poly.pdbx_seq_one_letter_code
_entity_poly.pdbx_strand_id
1 'polypeptide(L)'
;MYTSDFRFLSRGVVTQLLVILVLFLSLIACTSSEDKSVTSLSEEEFLNPSTEYRPLALWTWLNGYVDTTQLVYELEQMKSKGMRGALIWDLGALMDSKKLIPEGSAMLGEESLKYFSQALITAEELDLDLGWVASSSWNAGGPWVAEEDASKEVTSSSQLVKGPSKQKIFISQPESKRESATQFTLVSTMAVPHSEEKTIDYRNAKLIPLDEFIKEGQYLDWAVPNGSWDILSFFISNTGQNLVVPSPNSSGLIIDHLSKSATKKYFDSIFQKLAPIQTSDRHLKFFMLDSYEVWPATDWTPSFLEAFRLKYEYDPLPYLPLLQGYTSQDTQLADRFLGDYRRLVSDMMIANHFAQSVEIAEKHSVEMLVEAGHGGHPRVDPLKALGNSHIPMGEFWNRQRHWVTKEAASAAHIYGKNVVAAESLTGWNHWQHGPTDFKQLIDIAFCEGLNQIVFHTFSHNPAIAGKPGFVYHAGEHINVNATWWEMARPFMDYIARSSYLLRQGKYVADVLLYYGDDAPNLVPPRRMDPNYTPDMPGIFPSYFYDESMCPHCGMPKPINPGSLPGFQYDYINEDVITTTIETENGNLVLPHGQSYKVMVLPDREDISLEVLKRLEKLVFNGAVVIGRRPERTTSLKNYPDSDEEVKTIADKIWGNCDGKKITSNRYGKGIIYWGKSVHEVLEELAIHQDFEVKNIDNHDLHIDYVHRKSENEDIYFVSNSSQRQENITGVFRVDANLKPELWDAESGLIQRDVKYSKVNNGLQIDLILDPLASRFIIFRKNTTGINDVGMYYDLQSGFQEKQKSEEGEHTIDISTQWNISFKPAMGGPKSVKLDKLVSWSDLEEEGAKYYAGSANYSRDFTVNKESLSSEIEAFVTFDDVQEMAQVYVNGNDCGVVWLPPYTTRITPYLKEGTNTITVKVINTWNNRIVGDLRDGDKNPYTQTNAKIKFNKDSPLLPSGLMGKSQIRFFNK
;
A
#
# COMPACT_ATOMS: atom_id res chain seq x y z
N MET A 1 -81.98 18.80 -2.86
CA MET A 1 -82.69 17.96 -3.84
C MET A 1 -81.70 17.71 -4.99
N TYR A 2 -81.23 16.47 -5.13
CA TYR A 2 -80.66 15.78 -6.32
C TYR A 2 -79.63 16.50 -7.22
N THR A 3 -78.31 16.20 -7.13
CA THR A 3 -77.51 15.17 -7.88
C THR A 3 -77.32 15.51 -9.36
N SER A 4 -76.11 15.91 -9.79
CA SER A 4 -74.99 15.09 -10.34
C SER A 4 -75.09 14.86 -11.86
N ASP A 5 -74.14 15.41 -12.63
CA ASP A 5 -73.46 14.72 -13.75
C ASP A 5 -72.46 15.68 -14.44
N PHE A 6 -71.18 15.32 -14.44
CA PHE A 6 -70.41 14.99 -15.65
C PHE A 6 -68.96 14.61 -15.27
N ARG A 7 -68.57 13.40 -15.69
CA ARG A 7 -67.28 12.76 -15.41
C ARG A 7 -66.20 13.21 -16.40
N PHE A 8 -65.01 13.43 -15.84
CA PHE A 8 -63.67 13.04 -16.30
C PHE A 8 -63.31 13.18 -17.78
N LEU A 9 -62.58 14.26 -18.07
CA LEU A 9 -61.48 14.30 -19.04
C LEU A 9 -60.43 15.27 -18.50
N SER A 10 -59.67 14.85 -17.49
CA SER A 10 -58.51 15.61 -17.03
C SER A 10 -57.49 14.72 -16.32
N ARG A 11 -56.22 15.13 -16.41
CA ARG A 11 -55.04 14.68 -15.66
C ARG A 11 -54.05 13.69 -16.30
N GLY A 12 -54.33 13.08 -17.44
CA GLY A 12 -53.33 12.22 -18.11
C GLY A 12 -52.26 13.01 -18.89
N VAL A 13 -52.70 13.89 -19.78
CA VAL A 13 -51.82 14.49 -20.81
C VAL A 13 -51.06 15.72 -20.31
N VAL A 14 -51.64 16.50 -19.39
CA VAL A 14 -50.96 17.67 -18.79
C VAL A 14 -49.85 17.22 -17.83
N THR A 15 -50.00 16.06 -17.18
CA THR A 15 -48.98 15.49 -16.29
C THR A 15 -47.82 14.88 -17.08
N GLN A 16 -48.07 14.28 -18.25
CA GLN A 16 -46.99 13.79 -19.13
C GLN A 16 -46.16 14.92 -19.76
N LEU A 17 -46.78 16.04 -20.14
CA LEU A 17 -46.05 17.20 -20.68
C LEU A 17 -45.27 17.96 -19.60
N LEU A 18 -45.77 18.03 -18.36
CA LEU A 18 -45.00 18.59 -17.23
C LEU A 18 -43.85 17.68 -16.79
N VAL A 19 -44.02 16.36 -16.82
CA VAL A 19 -42.95 15.40 -16.48
C VAL A 19 -41.84 15.42 -17.54
N ILE A 20 -42.18 15.57 -18.83
CA ILE A 20 -41.16 15.69 -19.89
C ILE A 20 -40.42 17.03 -19.81
N LEU A 21 -41.09 18.14 -19.45
CA LEU A 21 -40.44 19.45 -19.29
C LEU A 21 -39.58 19.53 -18.01
N VAL A 22 -40.00 18.89 -16.92
CA VAL A 22 -39.20 18.77 -15.68
C VAL A 22 -38.03 17.82 -15.87
N LEU A 23 -38.17 16.73 -16.65
CA LEU A 23 -37.06 15.85 -17.03
C LEU A 23 -36.05 16.55 -17.96
N PHE A 24 -36.52 17.41 -18.88
CA PHE A 24 -35.62 18.19 -19.74
C PHE A 24 -34.91 19.33 -18.99
N LEU A 25 -35.55 19.94 -17.99
CA LEU A 25 -34.91 20.96 -17.14
C LEU A 25 -33.99 20.35 -16.06
N SER A 26 -34.27 19.13 -15.58
CA SER A 26 -33.36 18.39 -14.70
C SER A 26 -32.14 17.81 -15.44
N LEU A 27 -32.24 17.60 -16.76
CA LEU A 27 -31.11 17.23 -17.61
C LEU A 27 -30.21 18.42 -18.00
N ILE A 28 -30.68 19.66 -17.85
CA ILE A 28 -29.90 20.88 -18.13
C ILE A 28 -29.35 21.50 -16.83
N ALA A 29 -29.88 21.13 -15.65
CA ALA A 29 -29.43 21.62 -14.34
C ALA A 29 -28.57 20.63 -13.53
N CYS A 30 -28.08 19.55 -14.14
CA CYS A 30 -27.11 18.62 -13.55
C CYS A 30 -25.82 18.46 -14.37
N THR A 31 -25.55 19.40 -15.28
CA THR A 31 -24.24 19.56 -15.93
C THR A 31 -23.64 20.89 -15.50
N SER A 32 -23.24 20.96 -14.24
CA SER A 32 -22.22 21.88 -13.75
C SER A 32 -21.62 21.35 -12.45
N SER A 33 -21.16 20.10 -12.46
CA SER A 33 -19.79 19.92 -11.99
C SER A 33 -18.96 20.68 -13.01
N GLU A 34 -18.27 21.73 -12.58
CA GLU A 34 -17.14 22.20 -13.37
C GLU A 34 -16.27 20.97 -13.60
N ASP A 35 -16.33 20.41 -14.82
CA ASP A 35 -15.16 19.76 -15.39
C ASP A 35 -14.04 20.76 -15.14
N LYS A 36 -13.19 20.46 -14.16
CA LYS A 36 -11.88 21.10 -14.07
C LYS A 36 -11.24 20.74 -15.40
N SER A 37 -11.38 21.64 -16.37
CA SER A 37 -10.65 21.61 -17.62
C SER A 37 -9.22 21.29 -17.25
N VAL A 38 -8.72 20.16 -17.71
CA VAL A 38 -7.40 19.63 -17.36
C VAL A 38 -6.37 20.69 -17.75
N THR A 39 -5.95 21.47 -16.76
CA THR A 39 -4.94 22.50 -16.90
C THR A 39 -3.60 21.81 -17.04
N SER A 40 -2.71 22.38 -17.86
CA SER A 40 -1.28 22.03 -17.85
C SER A 40 -0.73 21.96 -16.42
N LEU A 41 0.33 21.18 -16.21
CA LEU A 41 1.01 21.09 -14.92
C LEU A 41 1.28 22.47 -14.31
N SER A 42 0.92 22.63 -13.04
CA SER A 42 1.11 23.88 -12.28
C SER A 42 2.48 23.85 -11.60
N GLU A 43 3.37 24.74 -12.03
CA GLU A 43 4.67 24.95 -11.39
C GLU A 43 4.51 25.52 -9.97
N GLU A 44 3.48 26.34 -9.74
CA GLU A 44 3.16 26.87 -8.41
C GLU A 44 2.74 25.75 -7.44
N GLU A 45 1.90 24.83 -7.91
CA GLU A 45 1.47 23.66 -7.13
C GLU A 45 2.63 22.69 -6.88
N PHE A 46 3.56 22.54 -7.83
CA PHE A 46 4.78 21.77 -7.60
C PHE A 46 5.70 22.42 -6.55
N LEU A 47 5.86 23.74 -6.58
CA LEU A 47 6.69 24.44 -5.60
C LEU A 47 6.06 24.42 -4.20
N ASN A 48 4.74 24.61 -4.12
CA ASN A 48 3.97 24.65 -2.88
C ASN A 48 2.76 23.69 -2.94
N PRO A 49 2.98 22.37 -2.82
CA PRO A 49 1.89 21.41 -2.93
C PRO A 49 0.84 21.62 -1.84
N SER A 50 -0.42 21.56 -2.25
CA SER A 50 -1.60 21.56 -1.40
C SER A 50 -1.57 20.43 -0.38
N THR A 51 -2.34 20.60 0.70
CA THR A 51 -2.38 19.68 1.84
C THR A 51 -2.67 18.23 1.43
N GLU A 52 -3.48 18.00 0.39
CA GLU A 52 -3.84 16.64 -0.07
C GLU A 52 -2.65 15.81 -0.59
N TYR A 53 -1.57 16.45 -1.06
CA TYR A 53 -0.36 15.77 -1.56
C TYR A 53 0.64 15.44 -0.46
N ARG A 54 0.44 15.95 0.75
CA ARG A 54 1.35 15.78 1.88
C ARG A 54 1.18 14.39 2.53
N PRO A 55 2.22 13.85 3.18
CA PRO A 55 2.14 12.56 3.84
C PRO A 55 1.22 12.58 5.06
N LEU A 56 0.61 11.43 5.35
CA LEU A 56 -0.11 11.13 6.58
C LEU A 56 0.78 10.28 7.50
N ALA A 57 0.32 9.99 8.72
CA ALA A 57 0.92 8.97 9.58
C ALA A 57 -0.14 8.19 10.36
N LEU A 58 0.16 6.92 10.65
CA LEU A 58 -0.55 6.14 11.66
C LEU A 58 -0.13 6.63 13.04
N TRP A 59 -1.04 7.31 13.75
CA TRP A 59 -0.78 7.96 15.02
C TRP A 59 -1.27 7.08 16.18
N THR A 60 -0.36 6.27 16.69
CA THR A 60 -0.68 5.22 17.66
C THR A 60 -0.90 5.78 19.06
N TRP A 61 -2.11 5.62 19.58
CA TRP A 61 -2.49 5.89 20.96
C TRP A 61 -2.38 4.60 21.77
N LEU A 62 -1.18 4.34 22.30
CA LEU A 62 -0.89 3.10 23.01
C LEU A 62 -1.69 2.99 24.31
N ASN A 63 -2.35 1.84 24.49
CA ASN A 63 -3.28 1.53 25.57
C ASN A 63 -4.44 2.55 25.74
N GLY A 64 -4.73 3.36 24.72
CA GLY A 64 -5.73 4.44 24.79
C GLY A 64 -5.34 5.57 25.75
N TYR A 65 -4.08 5.64 26.18
CA TYR A 65 -3.58 6.65 27.12
C TYR A 65 -3.08 7.88 26.36
N VAL A 66 -3.77 9.01 26.55
CA VAL A 66 -3.54 10.24 25.78
C VAL A 66 -3.27 11.42 26.71
N ASP A 67 -2.22 12.15 26.43
CA ASP A 67 -1.90 13.45 27.00
C ASP A 67 -2.35 14.55 26.03
N THR A 68 -3.41 15.27 26.39
CA THR A 68 -4.00 16.31 25.53
C THR A 68 -3.05 17.48 25.23
N THR A 69 -2.07 17.77 26.09
CA THR A 69 -1.09 18.83 25.82
C THR A 69 -0.09 18.38 24.77
N GLN A 70 0.40 17.14 24.90
CA GLN A 70 1.29 16.56 23.88
C GLN A 70 0.57 16.33 22.56
N LEU A 71 -0.69 15.95 22.60
CA LEU A 71 -1.54 15.80 21.43
C LEU A 71 -1.61 17.08 20.59
N VAL A 72 -1.86 18.23 21.23
CA VAL A 72 -1.90 19.53 20.54
C VAL A 72 -0.54 19.85 19.95
N TYR A 73 0.53 19.68 20.73
CA TYR A 73 1.90 19.90 20.29
C TYR A 73 2.27 19.03 19.09
N GLU A 74 1.89 17.74 19.08
CA GLU A 74 2.16 16.82 18.00
C GLU A 74 1.47 17.25 16.70
N LEU A 75 0.21 17.71 16.75
CA LEU A 75 -0.50 18.26 15.59
C LEU A 75 0.14 19.56 15.08
N GLU A 76 0.52 20.48 15.98
CA GLU A 76 1.29 21.68 15.60
C GLU A 76 2.61 21.31 14.90
N GLN A 77 3.29 20.28 15.40
CA GLN A 77 4.51 19.77 14.78
C GLN A 77 4.23 19.19 13.39
N MET A 78 3.20 18.35 13.23
CA MET A 78 2.77 17.81 11.92
C MET A 78 2.54 18.94 10.91
N LYS A 79 1.77 19.99 11.28
CA LYS A 79 1.55 21.14 10.40
C LYS A 79 2.86 21.86 10.06
N SER A 80 3.70 22.13 11.06
CA SER A 80 4.97 22.85 10.85
C SER A 80 5.93 22.11 9.92
N LYS A 81 5.95 20.78 9.98
CA LYS A 81 6.78 19.92 9.13
C LYS A 81 6.15 19.61 7.78
N GLY A 82 4.93 20.08 7.52
CA GLY A 82 4.28 19.93 6.21
C GLY A 82 3.68 18.55 5.99
N MET A 83 3.10 17.95 7.02
CA MET A 83 2.25 16.77 6.91
C MET A 83 0.80 17.16 6.60
N ARG A 84 0.06 16.22 6.01
CA ARG A 84 -1.38 16.34 5.76
C ARG A 84 -2.20 16.20 7.04
N GLY A 85 -1.70 15.39 7.98
CA GLY A 85 -2.37 15.04 9.23
C GLY A 85 -2.06 13.60 9.62
N ALA A 86 -3.02 12.92 10.24
CA ALA A 86 -2.80 11.58 10.78
C ALA A 86 -4.07 10.74 10.88
N LEU A 87 -3.89 9.43 10.93
CA LEU A 87 -4.92 8.45 11.25
C LEU A 87 -4.75 8.05 12.71
N ILE A 88 -5.69 8.42 13.57
CA ILE A 88 -5.69 7.97 14.97
C ILE A 88 -5.77 6.45 14.96
N TRP A 89 -4.96 5.79 15.78
CA TRP A 89 -4.99 4.34 15.93
C TRP A 89 -4.96 3.98 17.42
N ASP A 90 -6.07 3.48 17.96
CA ASP A 90 -6.12 2.96 19.33
C ASP A 90 -5.62 1.51 19.32
N LEU A 91 -4.65 1.17 20.16
CA LEU A 91 -4.12 -0.19 20.22
C LEU A 91 -3.36 -0.45 21.52
N GLY A 92 -3.27 -1.73 21.89
CA GLY A 92 -2.51 -2.17 23.05
C GLY A 92 -0.99 -2.11 22.85
N ALA A 93 -0.26 -1.91 23.93
CA ALA A 93 1.19 -1.93 23.95
C ALA A 93 1.74 -3.37 24.02
N LEU A 94 2.06 -3.99 22.87
CA LEU A 94 2.69 -5.32 22.81
C LEU A 94 4.08 -5.37 23.45
N MET A 95 4.87 -4.32 23.23
CA MET A 95 6.24 -4.22 23.72
C MET A 95 6.28 -3.45 25.04
N ASP A 96 5.66 -3.98 26.09
CA ASP A 96 5.62 -3.31 27.41
C ASP A 96 5.61 -4.28 28.60
N SER A 97 6.61 -5.17 28.66
CA SER A 97 6.72 -6.17 29.73
C SER A 97 6.83 -5.56 31.15
N LYS A 98 7.22 -4.30 31.26
CA LYS A 98 7.33 -3.56 32.52
C LYS A 98 6.09 -2.72 32.85
N LYS A 99 5.06 -2.73 31.99
CA LYS A 99 3.83 -1.92 32.13
C LYS A 99 4.13 -0.44 32.35
N LEU A 100 5.05 0.11 31.55
CA LEU A 100 5.44 1.51 31.57
C LEU A 100 4.35 2.43 31.01
N ILE A 101 3.51 1.91 30.11
CA ILE A 101 2.47 2.66 29.42
C ILE A 101 1.16 2.46 30.21
N PRO A 102 0.61 3.50 30.84
CA PRO A 102 -0.62 3.39 31.60
C PRO A 102 -1.80 2.94 30.73
N GLU A 103 -2.81 2.36 31.37
CA GLU A 103 -4.07 2.04 30.71
C GLU A 103 -4.94 3.30 30.62
N GLY A 104 -5.42 3.61 29.42
CA GLY A 104 -6.33 4.72 29.17
C GLY A 104 -7.78 4.30 29.09
N SER A 105 -8.63 5.21 28.58
CA SER A 105 -10.06 4.95 28.43
C SER A 105 -10.34 3.93 27.33
N ALA A 106 -11.49 3.25 27.43
CA ALA A 106 -12.00 2.46 26.32
C ALA A 106 -12.21 3.35 25.08
N MET A 107 -11.90 2.83 23.91
CA MET A 107 -12.16 3.49 22.64
C MET A 107 -13.65 3.83 22.51
N LEU A 108 -13.95 5.08 22.11
CA LEU A 108 -15.31 5.66 22.09
C LEU A 108 -16.02 5.72 23.46
N GLY A 109 -15.29 5.56 24.56
CA GLY A 109 -15.75 5.92 25.90
C GLY A 109 -15.79 7.43 26.10
N GLU A 110 -16.36 7.90 27.21
CA GLU A 110 -16.56 9.34 27.47
C GLU A 110 -15.24 10.14 27.42
N GLU A 111 -14.18 9.65 28.07
CA GLU A 111 -12.86 10.30 28.06
C GLU A 111 -12.19 10.21 26.68
N SER A 112 -12.27 9.06 26.01
CA SER A 112 -11.76 8.90 24.64
C SER A 112 -12.40 9.93 23.70
N LEU A 113 -13.72 10.13 23.77
CA LEU A 113 -14.43 11.13 22.95
C LEU A 113 -13.98 12.57 23.25
N LYS A 114 -13.54 12.88 24.47
CA LYS A 114 -12.94 14.19 24.79
C LYS A 114 -11.59 14.36 24.07
N TYR A 115 -10.77 13.31 24.01
CA TYR A 115 -9.50 13.35 23.27
C TYR A 115 -9.73 13.49 21.77
N PHE A 116 -10.67 12.73 21.19
CA PHE A 116 -11.08 12.89 19.79
C PHE A 116 -11.58 14.31 19.50
N SER A 117 -12.43 14.86 20.38
CA SER A 117 -12.93 16.23 20.24
C SER A 117 -11.80 17.26 20.22
N GLN A 118 -10.83 17.14 21.14
CA GLN A 118 -9.66 18.03 21.18
C GLN A 118 -8.79 17.89 19.92
N ALA A 119 -8.56 16.67 19.44
CA ALA A 119 -7.82 16.42 18.20
C ALA A 119 -8.50 17.07 16.99
N LEU A 120 -9.82 16.90 16.87
CA LEU A 120 -10.61 17.48 15.79
C LEU A 120 -10.64 19.01 15.84
N ILE A 121 -10.78 19.62 17.03
CA ILE A 121 -10.69 21.08 17.21
C ILE A 121 -9.34 21.59 16.71
N THR A 122 -8.25 20.99 17.19
CA THR A 122 -6.90 21.45 16.85
C THR A 122 -6.57 21.20 15.38
N ALA A 123 -7.03 20.11 14.79
CA ALA A 123 -6.84 19.82 13.36
C ALA A 123 -7.59 20.81 12.47
N GLU A 124 -8.82 21.20 12.82
CA GLU A 124 -9.58 22.26 12.13
C GLU A 124 -8.83 23.60 12.19
N GLU A 125 -8.32 23.99 13.38
CA GLU A 125 -7.55 25.23 13.57
C GLU A 125 -6.24 25.25 12.75
N LEU A 126 -5.64 24.08 12.53
CA LEU A 126 -4.37 23.92 11.81
C LEU A 126 -4.54 23.55 10.34
N ASP A 127 -5.76 23.35 9.84
CA ASP A 127 -6.01 22.82 8.49
C ASP A 127 -5.24 21.50 8.26
N LEU A 128 -5.57 20.49 9.07
CA LEU A 128 -5.06 19.12 8.99
C LEU A 128 -6.21 18.13 8.81
N ASP A 129 -6.00 17.10 8.00
CA ASP A 129 -6.94 15.99 7.87
C ASP A 129 -6.70 14.95 8.96
N LEU A 130 -7.71 14.66 9.77
CA LEU A 130 -7.69 13.51 10.69
C LEU A 130 -8.52 12.36 10.14
N GLY A 131 -7.98 11.17 10.25
CA GLY A 131 -8.73 9.93 10.09
C GLY A 131 -8.62 9.03 11.31
N TRP A 132 -9.19 7.84 11.21
CA TRP A 132 -9.16 6.86 12.28
C TRP A 132 -9.17 5.44 11.71
N VAL A 133 -8.29 4.57 12.21
CA VAL A 133 -8.37 3.12 11.97
C VAL A 133 -9.62 2.60 12.65
N ALA A 134 -10.56 2.03 11.91
CA ALA A 134 -11.91 1.72 12.39
C ALA A 134 -11.98 0.51 13.35
N SER A 135 -11.03 0.38 14.27
CA SER A 135 -10.94 -0.60 15.33
C SER A 135 -9.92 -0.18 16.40
N SER A 136 -9.97 -0.86 17.55
CA SER A 136 -8.86 -0.89 18.51
C SER A 136 -8.04 -2.14 18.18
N SER A 137 -6.83 -2.02 17.64
CA SER A 137 -6.18 -3.03 16.74
C SER A 137 -6.58 -2.80 15.27
N TRP A 138 -6.74 -3.84 14.45
CA TRP A 138 -6.84 -3.70 12.98
C TRP A 138 -8.16 -4.20 12.38
N ASN A 139 -8.65 -5.40 12.71
CA ASN A 139 -9.94 -5.88 12.20
C ASN A 139 -11.13 -5.19 12.88
N ALA A 140 -12.19 -4.91 12.13
CA ALA A 140 -13.43 -4.33 12.67
C ALA A 140 -14.00 -5.20 13.82
N GLY A 141 -14.05 -4.61 15.01
CA GLY A 141 -14.48 -5.28 16.23
C GLY A 141 -14.51 -4.32 17.42
N GLY A 142 -14.98 -4.81 18.56
CA GLY A 142 -15.00 -4.02 19.80
C GLY A 142 -15.98 -4.53 20.86
N PRO A 143 -15.97 -3.94 22.06
CA PRO A 143 -16.76 -4.41 23.21
C PRO A 143 -18.28 -4.27 23.01
N TRP A 144 -18.72 -3.53 22.00
CA TRP A 144 -20.15 -3.35 21.66
C TRP A 144 -20.65 -4.36 20.61
N VAL A 145 -19.79 -5.24 20.10
CA VAL A 145 -20.19 -6.28 19.14
C VAL A 145 -20.89 -7.41 19.90
N ALA A 146 -22.17 -7.65 19.56
CA ALA A 146 -22.95 -8.75 20.12
C ALA A 146 -22.50 -10.10 19.55
N GLU A 147 -22.66 -11.19 20.32
CA GLU A 147 -22.29 -12.54 19.90
C GLU A 147 -22.96 -12.97 18.57
N GLU A 148 -24.18 -12.51 18.32
CA GLU A 148 -24.94 -12.77 17.08
C GLU A 148 -24.37 -12.06 15.85
N ASP A 149 -23.68 -10.93 16.04
CA ASP A 149 -23.07 -10.12 14.98
C ASP A 149 -21.56 -10.40 14.82
N ALA A 150 -20.99 -11.24 15.67
CA ALA A 150 -19.58 -11.60 15.62
C ALA A 150 -19.29 -12.71 14.60
N SER A 151 -18.02 -12.83 14.19
CA SER A 151 -17.57 -13.77 13.14
C SER A 151 -17.98 -15.22 13.38
N LYS A 152 -18.33 -15.94 12.32
CA LYS A 152 -18.88 -17.29 12.40
C LYS A 152 -18.14 -18.26 11.48
N GLU A 153 -18.20 -19.52 11.85
CA GLU A 153 -17.70 -20.64 11.06
C GLU A 153 -18.73 -21.77 10.97
N VAL A 154 -18.55 -22.65 9.99
CA VAL A 154 -19.26 -23.93 9.94
C VAL A 154 -18.37 -25.06 10.46
N THR A 155 -18.94 -25.86 11.37
CA THR A 155 -18.32 -27.05 11.96
C THR A 155 -19.27 -28.25 11.82
N SER A 156 -18.83 -29.44 12.20
CA SER A 156 -19.66 -30.65 12.10
C SER A 156 -19.39 -31.66 13.20
N SER A 157 -20.41 -32.45 13.51
CA SER A 157 -20.28 -33.70 14.25
C SER A 157 -20.53 -34.90 13.34
N SER A 158 -19.95 -36.05 13.68
CA SER A 158 -20.05 -37.28 12.89
C SER A 158 -20.41 -38.45 13.79
N GLN A 159 -21.36 -39.27 13.37
CA GLN A 159 -21.74 -40.50 14.05
C GLN A 159 -21.84 -41.67 13.07
N LEU A 160 -21.07 -42.74 13.29
CA LEU A 160 -21.19 -43.98 12.53
C LEU A 160 -22.42 -44.77 12.96
N VAL A 161 -23.27 -45.14 12.00
CA VAL A 161 -24.44 -46.00 12.20
C VAL A 161 -24.45 -47.15 11.19
N LYS A 162 -25.06 -48.28 11.58
CA LYS A 162 -25.18 -49.48 10.73
C LYS A 162 -26.65 -49.83 10.52
N GLY A 163 -27.00 -50.14 9.28
CA GLY A 163 -28.32 -50.64 8.91
C GLY A 163 -28.27 -52.01 8.22
N PRO A 164 -29.43 -52.62 7.94
CA PRO A 164 -30.75 -52.04 8.14
C PRO A 164 -31.15 -51.98 9.62
N SER A 165 -31.55 -50.81 10.11
CA SER A 165 -32.01 -50.65 11.50
C SER A 165 -33.00 -49.49 11.61
N LYS A 166 -33.90 -49.55 12.59
CA LYS A 166 -34.74 -48.42 12.99
C LYS A 166 -34.33 -48.02 14.40
N GLN A 167 -33.63 -46.91 14.52
CA GLN A 167 -33.11 -46.41 15.79
C GLN A 167 -33.23 -44.90 15.87
N LYS A 168 -33.40 -44.39 17.09
CA LYS A 168 -33.37 -42.97 17.40
C LYS A 168 -31.92 -42.52 17.45
N ILE A 169 -31.49 -41.71 16.48
CA ILE A 169 -30.09 -41.23 16.39
C ILE A 169 -30.07 -39.80 16.93
N PHE A 170 -29.41 -39.58 18.06
CA PHE A 170 -29.33 -38.25 18.65
C PHE A 170 -28.31 -37.40 17.91
N ILE A 171 -28.67 -36.16 17.61
CA ILE A 171 -27.78 -35.20 16.97
C ILE A 171 -26.91 -34.60 18.08
N SER A 172 -25.64 -34.98 18.10
CA SER A 172 -24.65 -34.41 19.03
C SER A 172 -24.11 -33.09 18.47
N GLN A 173 -24.01 -32.07 19.32
CA GLN A 173 -23.24 -30.87 18.99
C GLN A 173 -21.75 -31.22 18.87
N PRO A 174 -21.01 -30.56 17.99
CA PRO A 174 -19.57 -30.70 17.91
C PRO A 174 -18.89 -30.06 19.12
N GLU A 175 -17.68 -30.51 19.43
CA GLU A 175 -16.83 -29.82 20.39
C GLU A 175 -16.31 -28.52 19.78
N SER A 176 -16.30 -27.45 20.57
CA SER A 176 -15.70 -26.19 20.17
C SER A 176 -14.19 -26.38 20.05
N LYS A 177 -13.64 -26.20 18.84
CA LYS A 177 -12.19 -26.33 18.59
C LYS A 177 -11.35 -25.36 19.43
N ARG A 178 -11.96 -24.29 19.94
CA ARG A 178 -11.28 -23.18 20.62
C ARG A 178 -11.84 -22.89 22.01
N GLU A 179 -12.74 -23.75 22.51
CA GLU A 179 -13.44 -23.59 23.80
C GLU A 179 -14.25 -22.28 23.96
N SER A 180 -14.30 -21.45 22.92
CA SER A 180 -14.92 -20.11 22.92
C SER A 180 -16.39 -20.13 22.46
N ALA A 181 -16.75 -21.02 21.54
CA ALA A 181 -18.11 -21.16 21.06
C ALA A 181 -19.04 -21.82 22.10
N THR A 182 -20.09 -21.10 22.49
CA THR A 182 -21.11 -21.55 23.47
C THR A 182 -22.44 -21.90 22.83
N GLN A 183 -22.64 -21.54 21.55
CA GLN A 183 -23.89 -21.74 20.82
C GLN A 183 -23.63 -22.36 19.45
N PHE A 184 -24.43 -23.36 19.12
CA PHE A 184 -24.39 -24.08 17.85
C PHE A 184 -25.78 -24.09 17.23
N THR A 185 -25.90 -23.59 16.00
CA THR A 185 -27.14 -23.62 15.22
C THR A 185 -27.03 -24.67 14.13
N LEU A 186 -27.91 -25.68 14.15
CA LEU A 186 -27.92 -26.74 13.14
C LEU A 186 -28.24 -26.17 11.76
N VAL A 187 -27.38 -26.47 10.78
CA VAL A 187 -27.54 -26.08 9.37
C VAL A 187 -28.30 -27.16 8.60
N SER A 188 -27.74 -28.37 8.61
CA SER A 188 -28.27 -29.53 7.89
C SER A 188 -27.64 -30.80 8.44
N THR A 189 -28.32 -31.93 8.27
CA THR A 189 -27.83 -33.27 8.58
C THR A 189 -27.93 -34.17 7.37
N MET A 190 -26.92 -35.00 7.10
CA MET A 190 -26.93 -35.98 6.01
C MET A 190 -26.26 -37.29 6.40
N ALA A 191 -26.66 -38.38 5.75
CA ALA A 191 -25.92 -39.64 5.76
C ALA A 191 -25.00 -39.72 4.54
N VAL A 192 -23.74 -40.05 4.78
CA VAL A 192 -22.76 -40.40 3.75
C VAL A 192 -22.31 -41.85 3.94
N PRO A 193 -22.05 -42.62 2.87
CA PRO A 193 -21.50 -43.96 3.01
C PRO A 193 -20.18 -43.92 3.79
N HIS A 194 -20.02 -44.82 4.77
CA HIS A 194 -18.84 -44.82 5.62
C HIS A 194 -17.57 -45.22 4.84
N SER A 195 -16.49 -44.47 5.05
CA SER A 195 -15.13 -44.75 4.57
C SER A 195 -14.15 -44.43 5.69
N GLU A 196 -13.21 -45.34 5.95
CA GLU A 196 -12.17 -45.13 6.98
C GLU A 196 -11.28 -43.93 6.60
N GLU A 197 -11.03 -43.74 5.30
CA GLU A 197 -10.24 -42.64 4.73
C GLU A 197 -11.05 -41.35 4.53
N LYS A 198 -12.33 -41.31 4.94
CA LYS A 198 -13.24 -40.17 4.71
C LYS A 198 -13.28 -39.72 3.25
N THR A 199 -13.28 -40.67 2.32
CA THR A 199 -13.30 -40.38 0.88
C THR A 199 -14.70 -40.64 0.32
N ILE A 200 -15.24 -39.68 -0.44
CA ILE A 200 -16.58 -39.76 -1.05
C ILE A 200 -16.45 -39.87 -2.58
N ASP A 201 -17.07 -40.90 -3.14
CA ASP A 201 -17.30 -41.02 -4.59
C ASP A 201 -18.60 -40.27 -4.96
N TYR A 202 -18.50 -38.98 -5.22
CA TYR A 202 -19.66 -38.14 -5.55
C TYR A 202 -20.42 -38.56 -6.82
N ARG A 203 -19.83 -39.41 -7.68
CA ARG A 203 -20.49 -39.88 -8.91
C ARG A 203 -21.45 -41.03 -8.63
N ASN A 204 -21.13 -41.89 -7.66
CA ASN A 204 -21.90 -43.11 -7.40
C ASN A 204 -22.49 -43.17 -5.98
N ALA A 205 -21.96 -42.41 -5.03
CA ALA A 205 -22.41 -42.42 -3.64
C ALA A 205 -23.80 -41.80 -3.52
N LYS A 206 -24.70 -42.52 -2.85
CA LYS A 206 -25.99 -41.98 -2.46
C LYS A 206 -25.84 -41.19 -1.16
N LEU A 207 -25.68 -39.88 -1.27
CA LEU A 207 -25.77 -38.95 -0.13
C LEU A 207 -27.25 -38.74 0.20
N ILE A 208 -27.62 -38.93 1.47
CA ILE A 208 -29.03 -38.89 1.89
C ILE A 208 -29.22 -37.67 2.80
N PRO A 209 -29.91 -36.60 2.35
CA PRO A 209 -30.33 -35.52 3.23
C PRO A 209 -31.25 -36.06 4.32
N LEU A 210 -31.02 -35.66 5.56
CA LEU A 210 -31.76 -36.18 6.72
C LEU A 210 -32.64 -35.13 7.42
N ASP A 211 -32.69 -33.91 6.89
CA ASP A 211 -33.36 -32.78 7.54
C ASP A 211 -34.85 -33.04 7.83
N GLU A 212 -35.55 -33.76 6.94
CA GLU A 212 -36.97 -34.13 7.13
C GLU A 212 -37.21 -35.15 8.27
N PHE A 213 -36.17 -35.90 8.65
CA PHE A 213 -36.23 -36.91 9.72
C PHE A 213 -35.90 -36.32 11.08
N ILE A 214 -35.49 -35.06 11.16
CA ILE A 214 -35.19 -34.38 12.41
C ILE A 214 -36.49 -34.16 13.19
N LYS A 215 -36.51 -34.59 14.45
CA LYS A 215 -37.60 -34.37 15.41
C LYS A 215 -37.11 -33.47 16.53
N GLU A 216 -37.88 -32.41 16.78
CA GLU A 216 -37.64 -31.46 17.87
C GLU A 216 -36.24 -30.81 17.86
N GLY A 217 -35.54 -30.85 16.72
CA GLY A 217 -34.16 -30.36 16.59
C GLY A 217 -33.12 -31.20 17.34
N GLN A 218 -33.47 -32.37 17.88
CA GLN A 218 -32.62 -33.12 18.83
C GLN A 218 -32.18 -34.49 18.31
N TYR A 219 -32.99 -35.14 17.49
CA TYR A 219 -32.71 -36.50 17.02
C TYR A 219 -33.34 -36.78 15.65
N LEU A 220 -32.81 -37.79 14.98
CA LEU A 220 -33.34 -38.34 13.73
C LEU A 220 -34.24 -39.55 14.04
N ASP A 221 -35.46 -39.53 13.49
CA ASP A 221 -36.30 -40.73 13.35
C ASP A 221 -36.21 -41.24 11.91
N TRP A 222 -35.10 -41.91 11.62
CA TRP A 222 -34.73 -42.39 10.29
C TRP A 222 -34.51 -43.90 10.28
N ALA A 223 -35.08 -44.58 9.29
CA ALA A 223 -34.82 -46.00 9.06
C ALA A 223 -33.52 -46.15 8.26
N VAL A 224 -32.44 -46.51 8.95
CA VAL A 224 -31.10 -46.65 8.38
C VAL A 224 -31.11 -47.76 7.32
N PRO A 225 -30.78 -47.48 6.04
CA PRO A 225 -30.68 -48.48 4.98
C PRO A 225 -29.53 -49.46 5.22
N ASN A 226 -29.51 -50.56 4.47
CA ASN A 226 -28.40 -51.52 4.51
C ASN A 226 -27.04 -50.83 4.25
N GLY A 227 -26.04 -51.15 5.07
CA GLY A 227 -24.69 -50.58 4.99
C GLY A 227 -24.26 -49.82 6.24
N SER A 228 -23.06 -49.26 6.19
CA SER A 228 -22.48 -48.39 7.21
C SER A 228 -22.53 -46.93 6.72
N TRP A 229 -22.97 -46.03 7.58
CA TRP A 229 -23.22 -44.63 7.25
C TRP A 229 -22.61 -43.71 8.29
N ASP A 230 -21.89 -42.69 7.85
CA ASP A 230 -21.51 -41.56 8.69
C ASP A 230 -22.63 -40.51 8.63
N ILE A 231 -23.24 -40.24 9.78
CA ILE A 231 -24.25 -39.19 9.95
C ILE A 231 -23.51 -37.90 10.27
N LEU A 232 -23.47 -36.99 9.32
CA LEU A 232 -22.82 -35.70 9.43
C LEU A 232 -23.86 -34.63 9.73
N SER A 233 -23.73 -33.96 10.87
CA SER A 233 -24.56 -32.82 11.26
C SER A 233 -23.70 -31.56 11.24
N PHE A 234 -24.06 -30.58 10.41
CA PHE A 234 -23.31 -29.34 10.24
C PHE A 234 -23.93 -28.23 11.10
N PHE A 235 -23.10 -27.42 11.74
CA PHE A 235 -23.54 -26.35 12.63
C PHE A 235 -22.80 -25.05 12.34
N ILE A 236 -23.50 -23.93 12.50
CA ILE A 236 -22.90 -22.60 12.61
C ILE A 236 -22.54 -22.36 14.07
N SER A 237 -21.33 -21.87 14.31
CA SER A 237 -20.89 -21.36 15.60
C SER A 237 -20.11 -20.07 15.44
N ASN A 238 -20.05 -19.25 16.50
CA ASN A 238 -19.14 -18.12 16.55
C ASN A 238 -17.68 -18.64 16.60
N THR A 239 -16.75 -17.95 15.94
CA THR A 239 -15.32 -18.31 16.05
C THR A 239 -14.75 -18.00 17.44
N GLY A 240 -15.41 -17.08 18.17
CA GLY A 240 -14.99 -16.52 19.44
C GLY A 240 -13.75 -15.63 19.36
N GLN A 241 -13.37 -15.21 18.15
CA GLN A 241 -12.19 -14.36 17.97
C GLN A 241 -12.45 -12.95 18.51
N ASN A 242 -11.60 -12.53 19.44
CA ASN A 242 -11.50 -11.14 19.87
C ASN A 242 -10.46 -10.39 19.00
N LEU A 243 -10.49 -9.06 19.11
CA LEU A 243 -9.42 -8.19 18.63
C LEU A 243 -8.05 -8.69 19.09
N VAL A 244 -7.04 -8.58 18.23
CA VAL A 244 -5.72 -9.20 18.47
C VAL A 244 -4.93 -8.41 19.51
N VAL A 245 -4.83 -7.10 19.35
CA VAL A 245 -4.08 -6.21 20.25
C VAL A 245 -4.89 -4.96 20.61
N PRO A 246 -6.10 -5.11 21.19
CA PRO A 246 -6.88 -3.95 21.60
C PRO A 246 -6.19 -3.24 22.76
N SER A 247 -6.47 -1.95 22.91
CA SER A 247 -6.20 -1.25 24.17
C SER A 247 -6.87 -2.01 25.32
N PRO A 248 -6.30 -2.02 26.55
CA PRO A 248 -6.77 -2.87 27.65
C PRO A 248 -8.27 -2.79 27.96
N ASN A 249 -8.88 -1.61 27.76
CA ASN A 249 -10.29 -1.35 28.00
C ASN A 249 -11.17 -1.39 26.73
N SER A 250 -10.61 -1.75 25.58
CA SER A 250 -11.26 -1.73 24.25
C SER A 250 -11.44 -3.13 23.64
N SER A 251 -11.19 -4.20 24.40
CA SER A 251 -11.29 -5.58 23.88
C SER A 251 -12.73 -6.01 23.60
N GLY A 252 -12.91 -6.81 22.55
CA GLY A 252 -14.20 -7.41 22.20
C GLY A 252 -14.12 -8.23 20.91
N LEU A 253 -15.26 -8.81 20.52
CA LEU A 253 -15.36 -9.70 19.37
C LEU A 253 -15.17 -8.95 18.05
N ILE A 254 -14.58 -9.63 17.07
CA ILE A 254 -14.59 -9.16 15.67
C ILE A 254 -15.96 -9.44 15.03
N ILE A 255 -16.39 -8.57 14.11
CA ILE A 255 -17.69 -8.71 13.45
C ILE A 255 -17.72 -9.88 12.46
N ASP A 256 -18.92 -10.31 12.10
CA ASP A 256 -19.19 -11.17 10.94
C ASP A 256 -19.03 -10.35 9.66
N HIS A 257 -17.83 -10.39 9.07
CA HIS A 257 -17.48 -9.63 7.88
C HIS A 257 -18.24 -10.10 6.62
N LEU A 258 -18.89 -11.27 6.67
CA LEU A 258 -19.76 -11.76 5.60
C LEU A 258 -21.20 -11.22 5.76
N SER A 259 -21.55 -10.64 6.91
CA SER A 259 -22.90 -10.18 7.22
C SER A 259 -23.09 -8.68 6.97
N LYS A 260 -23.97 -8.37 6.02
CA LYS A 260 -24.40 -6.98 5.74
C LYS A 260 -24.97 -6.26 6.97
N SER A 261 -25.62 -7.00 7.87
CA SER A 261 -26.20 -6.40 9.08
C SER A 261 -25.13 -6.10 10.14
N ALA A 262 -24.12 -6.97 10.27
CA ALA A 262 -23.09 -6.81 11.29
C ALA A 262 -22.21 -5.58 10.97
N THR A 263 -21.73 -5.47 9.73
CA THR A 263 -20.98 -4.29 9.26
C THR A 263 -21.80 -3.01 9.48
N LYS A 264 -23.08 -3.00 9.09
CA LYS A 264 -23.93 -1.81 9.27
C LYS A 264 -24.05 -1.41 10.73
N LYS A 265 -24.42 -2.34 11.61
CA LYS A 265 -24.57 -2.07 13.05
C LYS A 265 -23.27 -1.54 13.65
N TYR A 266 -22.13 -2.09 13.23
CA TYR A 266 -20.81 -1.67 13.69
C TYR A 266 -20.51 -0.20 13.37
N PHE A 267 -20.57 0.16 12.08
CA PHE A 267 -20.29 1.53 11.64
C PHE A 267 -21.35 2.53 12.09
N ASP A 268 -22.65 2.17 12.08
CA ASP A 268 -23.71 3.02 12.63
C ASP A 268 -23.42 3.39 14.10
N SER A 269 -22.97 2.41 14.90
CA SER A 269 -22.64 2.63 16.32
C SER A 269 -21.46 3.57 16.49
N ILE A 270 -20.45 3.47 15.61
CA ILE A 270 -19.32 4.38 15.59
C ILE A 270 -19.78 5.80 15.28
N PHE A 271 -20.49 6.01 14.16
CA PHE A 271 -20.95 7.33 13.75
C PHE A 271 -21.92 7.95 14.76
N GLN A 272 -22.78 7.15 15.39
CA GLN A 272 -23.67 7.62 16.45
C GLN A 272 -22.89 8.18 17.66
N LYS A 273 -21.77 7.55 18.04
CA LYS A 273 -20.93 8.03 19.15
C LYS A 273 -20.07 9.24 18.79
N LEU A 274 -19.65 9.37 17.53
CA LEU A 274 -18.88 10.52 17.05
C LEU A 274 -19.75 11.75 16.77
N ALA A 275 -21.02 11.58 16.41
CA ALA A 275 -21.91 12.68 16.03
C ALA A 275 -21.95 13.87 17.01
N PRO A 276 -21.90 13.71 18.35
CA PRO A 276 -21.90 14.84 19.28
C PRO A 276 -20.63 15.70 19.27
N ILE A 277 -19.50 15.17 18.77
CA ILE A 277 -18.21 15.88 18.75
C ILE A 277 -17.81 16.36 17.34
N GLN A 278 -18.66 16.09 16.35
CA GLN A 278 -18.44 16.48 14.95
C GLN A 278 -19.40 17.59 14.51
N THR A 279 -18.94 18.42 13.57
CA THR A 279 -19.72 19.42 12.83
C THR A 279 -19.44 19.27 11.33
N SER A 280 -20.02 20.13 10.48
CA SER A 280 -19.69 20.14 9.04
C SER A 280 -18.23 20.45 8.77
N ASP A 281 -17.65 21.38 9.52
CA ASP A 281 -16.26 21.83 9.33
C ASP A 281 -15.27 21.01 10.18
N ARG A 282 -15.79 20.34 11.22
CA ARG A 282 -15.01 19.52 12.16
C ARG A 282 -15.46 18.07 12.11
N HIS A 283 -14.88 17.28 11.23
CA HIS A 283 -15.18 15.86 11.11
C HIS A 283 -13.92 15.05 10.76
N LEU A 284 -14.00 13.73 10.92
CA LEU A 284 -12.96 12.85 10.41
C LEU A 284 -13.04 12.84 8.89
N LYS A 285 -11.91 13.07 8.23
CA LYS A 285 -11.80 12.99 6.79
C LYS A 285 -11.73 11.54 6.31
N PHE A 286 -11.09 10.65 7.09
CA PHE A 286 -10.91 9.24 6.71
C PHE A 286 -11.35 8.26 7.78
N PHE A 287 -11.83 7.10 7.32
CA PHE A 287 -11.69 5.84 8.05
C PHE A 287 -10.73 4.93 7.33
N MET A 288 -9.95 4.19 8.12
CA MET A 288 -9.07 3.15 7.61
C MET A 288 -9.59 1.76 7.97
N LEU A 289 -9.65 0.89 6.96
CA LEU A 289 -9.68 -0.55 7.14
C LEU A 289 -8.27 -1.08 6.91
N ASP A 290 -7.66 -1.55 7.98
CA ASP A 290 -6.32 -2.12 8.00
C ASP A 290 -6.32 -3.54 7.38
N SER A 291 -5.14 -4.11 7.17
CA SER A 291 -4.97 -5.45 6.60
C SER A 291 -5.74 -6.51 7.39
N TYR A 292 -6.39 -7.42 6.66
CA TYR A 292 -7.33 -8.37 7.26
C TYR A 292 -6.64 -9.61 7.85
N GLU A 293 -6.48 -9.65 9.17
CA GLU A 293 -5.87 -10.79 9.87
C GLU A 293 -6.83 -11.55 10.80
N VAL A 294 -7.27 -12.73 10.40
CA VAL A 294 -8.15 -13.57 11.23
C VAL A 294 -7.63 -14.98 11.41
N TRP A 295 -8.14 -15.68 12.42
CA TRP A 295 -7.83 -17.08 12.62
C TRP A 295 -8.28 -17.93 11.41
N PRO A 296 -7.65 -19.10 11.17
CA PRO A 296 -8.11 -19.99 10.12
C PRO A 296 -9.49 -20.54 10.50
N ALA A 297 -10.49 -20.32 9.67
CA ALA A 297 -11.86 -20.73 9.91
C ALA A 297 -12.51 -21.22 8.61
N THR A 298 -13.58 -22.00 8.73
CA THR A 298 -14.47 -22.26 7.59
C THR A 298 -15.55 -21.19 7.61
N ASP A 299 -15.22 -19.97 7.15
CA ASP A 299 -16.07 -18.78 7.30
C ASP A 299 -17.50 -19.00 6.81
N TRP A 300 -18.45 -18.59 7.64
CA TRP A 300 -19.85 -18.82 7.35
C TRP A 300 -20.69 -17.66 7.85
N THR A 301 -21.89 -17.51 7.30
CA THR A 301 -22.91 -16.60 7.82
C THR A 301 -24.29 -17.21 7.53
N PRO A 302 -25.36 -16.90 8.28
CA PRO A 302 -26.67 -17.55 8.08
C PRO A 302 -27.21 -17.47 6.65
N SER A 303 -26.89 -16.42 5.88
CA SER A 303 -27.33 -16.25 4.48
C SER A 303 -26.47 -16.98 3.45
N PHE A 304 -25.41 -17.70 3.85
CA PHE A 304 -24.43 -18.27 2.92
C PHE A 304 -25.05 -19.28 1.93
N LEU A 305 -25.92 -20.20 2.39
CA LEU A 305 -26.55 -21.19 1.52
C LEU A 305 -27.43 -20.55 0.43
N GLU A 306 -28.15 -19.49 0.79
CA GLU A 306 -28.99 -18.75 -0.14
C GLU A 306 -28.12 -18.03 -1.18
N ALA A 307 -27.08 -17.31 -0.72
CA ALA A 307 -26.14 -16.62 -1.59
C ALA A 307 -25.42 -17.60 -2.54
N PHE A 308 -25.07 -18.79 -2.06
CA PHE A 308 -24.41 -19.82 -2.85
C PHE A 308 -25.30 -20.33 -3.98
N ARG A 309 -26.53 -20.72 -3.66
CA ARG A 309 -27.50 -21.21 -4.66
C ARG A 309 -27.82 -20.14 -5.70
N LEU A 310 -27.92 -18.88 -5.27
CA LEU A 310 -28.17 -17.75 -6.17
C LEU A 310 -27.01 -17.55 -7.15
N LYS A 311 -25.75 -17.64 -6.69
CA LYS A 311 -24.58 -17.39 -7.53
C LYS A 311 -24.25 -18.55 -8.47
N TYR A 312 -24.20 -19.77 -7.92
CA TYR A 312 -23.68 -20.94 -8.65
C TYR A 312 -24.76 -21.89 -9.18
N GLU A 313 -26.03 -21.67 -8.85
CA GLU A 313 -27.17 -22.42 -9.41
C GLU A 313 -27.14 -23.93 -9.10
N TYR A 314 -26.46 -24.33 -8.03
CA TYR A 314 -26.52 -25.69 -7.47
C TYR A 314 -26.53 -25.66 -5.94
N ASP A 315 -26.95 -26.77 -5.33
CA ASP A 315 -27.01 -26.88 -3.87
C ASP A 315 -25.64 -27.29 -3.29
N PRO A 316 -25.04 -26.49 -2.39
CA PRO A 316 -23.74 -26.83 -1.80
C PRO A 316 -23.84 -27.92 -0.73
N LEU A 317 -25.04 -28.22 -0.22
CA LEU A 317 -25.22 -29.14 0.92
C LEU A 317 -24.50 -30.49 0.73
N PRO A 318 -24.63 -31.21 -0.41
CA PRO A 318 -23.95 -32.49 -0.60
C PRO A 318 -22.42 -32.40 -0.46
N TYR A 319 -21.84 -31.23 -0.70
CA TYR A 319 -20.40 -31.00 -0.76
C TYR A 319 -19.80 -30.44 0.54
N LEU A 320 -20.63 -30.07 1.54
CA LEU A 320 -20.14 -29.64 2.85
C LEU A 320 -19.17 -30.62 3.55
N PRO A 321 -19.23 -31.96 3.35
CA PRO A 321 -18.19 -32.84 3.88
C PRO A 321 -16.78 -32.44 3.46
N LEU A 322 -16.59 -31.89 2.25
CA LEU A 322 -15.29 -31.42 1.76
C LEU A 322 -14.72 -30.25 2.58
N LEU A 323 -15.58 -29.45 3.22
CA LEU A 323 -15.16 -28.40 4.15
C LEU A 323 -14.79 -28.94 5.54
N GLN A 324 -15.13 -30.20 5.83
CA GLN A 324 -14.98 -30.83 7.14
C GLN A 324 -13.99 -32.01 7.11
N GLY A 325 -13.03 -31.96 6.19
CA GLY A 325 -11.91 -32.89 6.10
C GLY A 325 -12.21 -34.20 5.37
N TYR A 326 -13.37 -34.33 4.69
CA TYR A 326 -13.56 -35.39 3.70
C TYR A 326 -12.87 -35.02 2.39
N THR A 327 -12.50 -36.03 1.60
CA THR A 327 -11.93 -35.87 0.26
C THR A 327 -12.83 -36.50 -0.79
N SER A 328 -12.55 -36.24 -2.07
CA SER A 328 -13.22 -36.91 -3.18
C SER A 328 -12.26 -37.75 -4.01
N GLN A 329 -12.76 -38.86 -4.56
CA GLN A 329 -12.05 -39.59 -5.62
C GLN A 329 -11.93 -38.77 -6.91
N ASP A 330 -12.83 -37.81 -7.13
CA ASP A 330 -12.78 -36.83 -8.22
C ASP A 330 -12.21 -35.52 -7.68
N THR A 331 -10.90 -35.37 -7.77
CA THR A 331 -10.21 -34.18 -7.22
C THR A 331 -10.64 -32.90 -7.91
N GLN A 332 -10.96 -32.94 -9.22
CA GLN A 332 -11.41 -31.77 -9.96
C GLN A 332 -12.78 -31.30 -9.48
N LEU A 333 -13.69 -32.23 -9.17
CA LEU A 333 -14.98 -31.89 -8.58
C LEU A 333 -14.80 -31.18 -7.23
N ALA A 334 -13.90 -31.71 -6.39
CA ALA A 334 -13.61 -31.11 -5.10
C ALA A 334 -12.97 -29.71 -5.24
N ASP A 335 -11.99 -29.55 -6.12
CA ASP A 335 -11.30 -28.28 -6.37
C ASP A 335 -12.27 -27.19 -6.84
N ARG A 336 -13.19 -27.54 -7.75
CA ARG A 336 -14.24 -26.62 -8.25
C ARG A 336 -15.19 -26.19 -7.13
N PHE A 337 -15.69 -27.12 -6.31
CA PHE A 337 -16.55 -26.78 -5.18
C PHE A 337 -15.84 -25.88 -4.17
N LEU A 338 -14.59 -26.24 -3.80
CA LEU A 338 -13.80 -25.46 -2.84
C LEU A 338 -13.47 -24.07 -3.41
N GLY A 339 -13.21 -23.96 -4.71
CA GLY A 339 -13.06 -22.69 -5.41
C GLY A 339 -14.34 -21.85 -5.38
N ASP A 340 -15.50 -22.44 -5.70
CA ASP A 340 -16.80 -21.77 -5.64
C ASP A 340 -17.10 -21.23 -4.23
N TYR A 341 -16.81 -22.05 -3.20
CA TYR A 341 -16.91 -21.66 -1.80
C TYR A 341 -16.00 -20.45 -1.48
N ARG A 342 -14.69 -20.53 -1.77
CA ARG A 342 -13.74 -19.44 -1.47
C ARG A 342 -14.09 -18.15 -2.19
N ARG A 343 -14.43 -18.22 -3.49
CA ARG A 343 -14.91 -17.07 -4.27
C ARG A 343 -16.16 -16.43 -3.68
N LEU A 344 -17.08 -17.23 -3.12
CA LEU A 344 -18.27 -16.66 -2.46
C LEU A 344 -17.95 -16.00 -1.13
N VAL A 345 -17.09 -16.60 -0.30
CA VAL A 345 -16.59 -15.97 0.93
C VAL A 345 -15.98 -14.60 0.60
N SER A 346 -15.11 -14.55 -0.41
CA SER A 346 -14.52 -13.32 -0.94
C SER A 346 -15.59 -12.29 -1.35
N ASP A 347 -16.50 -12.67 -2.24
CA ASP A 347 -17.52 -11.75 -2.77
C ASP A 347 -18.47 -11.24 -1.69
N MET A 348 -18.88 -12.09 -0.75
CA MET A 348 -19.72 -11.67 0.36
C MET A 348 -18.99 -10.68 1.25
N MET A 349 -17.71 -10.93 1.55
CA MET A 349 -16.91 -9.99 2.35
C MET A 349 -16.71 -8.65 1.62
N ILE A 350 -16.40 -8.68 0.32
CA ILE A 350 -16.25 -7.46 -0.48
C ILE A 350 -17.55 -6.66 -0.51
N ALA A 351 -18.69 -7.31 -0.80
CA ALA A 351 -19.97 -6.61 -0.88
C ALA A 351 -20.47 -6.12 0.49
N ASN A 352 -20.36 -6.94 1.53
CA ASN A 352 -20.97 -6.70 2.83
C ASN A 352 -20.05 -6.02 3.84
N HIS A 353 -18.75 -5.89 3.55
CA HIS A 353 -17.81 -5.18 4.40
C HIS A 353 -17.14 -4.03 3.67
N PHE A 354 -16.37 -4.31 2.62
CA PHE A 354 -15.61 -3.29 1.89
C PHE A 354 -16.54 -2.26 1.23
N ALA A 355 -17.35 -2.67 0.27
CA ALA A 355 -18.27 -1.78 -0.45
C ALA A 355 -19.31 -1.15 0.48
N GLN A 356 -19.86 -1.91 1.43
CA GLN A 356 -20.85 -1.37 2.37
C GLN A 356 -20.24 -0.30 3.29
N SER A 357 -18.99 -0.47 3.75
CA SER A 357 -18.34 0.55 4.57
C SER A 357 -18.19 1.88 3.82
N VAL A 358 -17.86 1.83 2.52
CA VAL A 358 -17.87 3.00 1.62
C VAL A 358 -19.26 3.64 1.56
N GLU A 359 -20.31 2.87 1.27
CA GLU A 359 -21.70 3.37 1.20
C GLU A 359 -22.17 4.03 2.51
N ILE A 360 -21.67 3.56 3.66
CA ILE A 360 -21.98 4.16 4.96
C ILE A 360 -21.16 5.43 5.16
N ALA A 361 -19.84 5.39 4.90
CA ALA A 361 -18.93 6.52 5.09
C ALA A 361 -19.29 7.72 4.21
N GLU A 362 -19.71 7.51 2.97
CA GLU A 362 -20.19 8.57 2.06
C GLU A 362 -21.34 9.39 2.65
N LYS A 363 -22.26 8.75 3.39
CA LYS A 363 -23.39 9.43 4.07
C LYS A 363 -22.92 10.38 5.17
N HIS A 364 -21.68 10.24 5.62
CA HIS A 364 -21.04 11.03 6.65
C HIS A 364 -19.89 11.88 6.11
N SER A 365 -19.71 11.99 4.79
CA SER A 365 -18.60 12.72 4.14
C SER A 365 -17.20 12.22 4.54
N VAL A 366 -17.09 10.93 4.85
CA VAL A 366 -15.83 10.28 5.22
C VAL A 366 -15.34 9.41 4.05
N GLU A 367 -14.05 9.50 3.73
CA GLU A 367 -13.40 8.65 2.74
C GLU A 367 -12.86 7.37 3.40
N MET A 368 -12.91 6.26 2.67
CA MET A 368 -12.43 4.94 3.13
C MET A 368 -11.07 4.68 2.50
N LEU A 369 -10.05 4.67 3.35
CA LEU A 369 -8.68 4.31 3.04
C LEU A 369 -8.50 2.83 3.41
N VAL A 370 -8.17 1.96 2.46
CA VAL A 370 -8.39 0.53 2.67
C VAL A 370 -7.21 -0.28 2.18
N GLU A 371 -6.66 -1.09 3.08
CA GLU A 371 -5.79 -2.21 2.71
C GLU A 371 -6.62 -3.47 2.44
N ALA A 372 -5.98 -4.44 1.78
CA ALA A 372 -6.52 -5.78 1.66
C ALA A 372 -5.85 -6.72 2.67
N GLY A 373 -6.32 -7.96 2.76
CA GLY A 373 -5.63 -8.96 3.56
C GLY A 373 -4.39 -9.48 2.85
N HIS A 374 -3.23 -9.35 3.49
CA HIS A 374 -1.99 -10.09 3.15
C HIS A 374 -1.35 -10.75 4.38
N GLY A 375 -1.54 -10.19 5.58
CA GLY A 375 -1.21 -10.80 6.87
C GLY A 375 -2.19 -11.91 7.28
N GLY A 376 -1.75 -12.80 8.18
CA GLY A 376 -2.58 -13.88 8.74
C GLY A 376 -3.16 -14.85 7.69
N HIS A 377 -4.49 -14.93 7.64
CA HIS A 377 -5.22 -15.73 6.64
C HIS A 377 -6.10 -14.81 5.79
N PRO A 378 -5.72 -14.47 4.55
CA PRO A 378 -6.54 -13.62 3.68
C PRO A 378 -7.77 -14.36 3.13
N ARG A 379 -8.78 -13.61 2.66
CA ARG A 379 -10.06 -14.15 2.16
C ARG A 379 -10.50 -13.64 0.80
N VAL A 380 -10.02 -12.47 0.39
CA VAL A 380 -10.60 -11.72 -0.72
C VAL A 380 -9.75 -11.79 -1.98
N ASP A 381 -10.39 -11.62 -3.14
CA ASP A 381 -9.78 -11.00 -4.32
C ASP A 381 -9.40 -9.56 -3.91
N PRO A 382 -8.11 -9.26 -3.72
CA PRO A 382 -7.69 -7.98 -3.17
C PRO A 382 -7.85 -6.85 -4.18
N LEU A 383 -7.69 -7.09 -5.49
CA LEU A 383 -7.92 -6.04 -6.48
C LEU A 383 -9.37 -5.58 -6.44
N LYS A 384 -10.32 -6.53 -6.34
CA LYS A 384 -11.75 -6.21 -6.23
C LYS A 384 -12.09 -5.53 -4.89
N ALA A 385 -11.49 -5.99 -3.79
CA ALA A 385 -11.68 -5.37 -2.48
C ALA A 385 -11.20 -3.90 -2.47
N LEU A 386 -10.00 -3.66 -2.98
CA LEU A 386 -9.39 -2.34 -3.10
C LEU A 386 -10.12 -1.45 -4.13
N GLY A 387 -10.67 -2.02 -5.21
CA GLY A 387 -11.54 -1.31 -6.15
C GLY A 387 -12.82 -0.76 -5.50
N ASN A 388 -13.29 -1.43 -4.44
CA ASN A 388 -14.44 -1.06 -3.62
C ASN A 388 -14.05 -0.19 -2.40
N SER A 389 -13.00 0.65 -2.54
CA SER A 389 -12.64 1.70 -1.58
C SER A 389 -12.64 3.08 -2.23
N HIS A 390 -12.49 4.14 -1.43
CA HIS A 390 -12.21 5.48 -1.96
C HIS A 390 -10.73 5.60 -2.33
N ILE A 391 -9.85 5.14 -1.44
CA ILE A 391 -8.40 5.19 -1.57
C ILE A 391 -7.83 3.79 -1.30
N PRO A 392 -7.40 3.04 -2.34
CA PRO A 392 -6.71 1.77 -2.14
C PRO A 392 -5.34 2.01 -1.50
N MET A 393 -4.94 1.11 -0.61
CA MET A 393 -3.71 1.19 0.16
C MET A 393 -2.96 -0.13 0.08
N GLY A 394 -1.65 -0.04 -0.16
CA GLY A 394 -0.71 -1.16 0.00
C GLY A 394 0.20 -0.93 1.20
N GLU A 395 1.24 -1.75 1.34
CA GLU A 395 2.20 -1.65 2.44
C GLU A 395 3.62 -1.95 1.94
N PHE A 396 4.63 -1.29 2.50
CA PHE A 396 6.02 -1.70 2.31
C PHE A 396 6.85 -1.53 3.58
N TRP A 397 7.71 -2.53 3.81
CA TRP A 397 8.53 -2.61 5.00
C TRP A 397 9.99 -2.30 4.69
N ASN A 398 10.67 -1.70 5.66
CA ASN A 398 12.08 -1.39 5.60
C ASN A 398 12.95 -2.64 5.81
N ARG A 399 13.82 -2.97 4.84
CA ARG A 399 14.70 -4.15 4.80
C ARG A 399 13.97 -5.49 4.80
N GLN A 400 12.71 -5.51 4.37
CA GLN A 400 11.84 -6.68 4.40
C GLN A 400 11.16 -6.97 3.07
N ARG A 401 10.66 -8.20 2.94
CA ARG A 401 9.90 -8.65 1.77
C ARG A 401 8.40 -8.64 2.05
N HIS A 402 7.65 -7.80 1.34
CA HIS A 402 6.19 -7.71 1.42
C HIS A 402 5.54 -7.73 0.03
N TRP A 403 4.34 -8.31 -0.07
CA TRP A 403 3.57 -8.44 -1.30
C TRP A 403 2.27 -7.66 -1.17
N VAL A 404 2.25 -6.38 -1.58
CA VAL A 404 1.02 -5.57 -1.71
C VAL A 404 1.20 -4.23 -2.44
N THR A 405 2.42 -3.72 -2.63
CA THR A 405 2.63 -2.43 -3.32
C THR A 405 2.04 -2.42 -4.74
N LYS A 406 2.42 -3.39 -5.57
CA LYS A 406 1.91 -3.51 -6.93
C LYS A 406 0.44 -3.96 -6.98
N GLU A 407 -0.06 -4.56 -5.91
CA GLU A 407 -1.48 -4.91 -5.73
C GLU A 407 -2.35 -3.65 -5.70
N ALA A 408 -2.04 -2.74 -4.77
CA ALA A 408 -2.78 -1.49 -4.61
C ALA A 408 -2.68 -0.59 -5.84
N ALA A 409 -1.48 -0.50 -6.44
CA ALA A 409 -1.29 0.24 -7.69
C ALA A 409 -2.12 -0.36 -8.84
N SER A 410 -2.09 -1.68 -9.04
CA SER A 410 -2.87 -2.34 -10.10
C SER A 410 -4.37 -2.13 -9.87
N ALA A 411 -4.86 -2.29 -8.63
CA ALA A 411 -6.26 -2.06 -8.28
C ALA A 411 -6.68 -0.62 -8.60
N ALA A 412 -5.86 0.36 -8.20
CA ALA A 412 -6.13 1.76 -8.48
C ALA A 412 -6.22 2.04 -9.99
N HIS A 413 -5.27 1.53 -10.77
CA HIS A 413 -5.25 1.73 -12.22
C HIS A 413 -6.44 1.07 -12.90
N ILE A 414 -6.79 -0.17 -12.56
CA ILE A 414 -7.90 -0.86 -13.24
C ILE A 414 -9.27 -0.30 -12.84
N TYR A 415 -9.42 0.20 -11.61
CA TYR A 415 -10.66 0.80 -11.11
C TYR A 415 -10.73 2.33 -11.21
N GLY A 416 -9.70 2.99 -11.77
CA GLY A 416 -9.70 4.43 -12.04
C GLY A 416 -9.54 5.30 -10.80
N LYS A 417 -8.83 4.83 -9.78
CA LYS A 417 -8.51 5.58 -8.56
C LYS A 417 -7.23 6.40 -8.78
N ASN A 418 -7.27 7.68 -8.45
CA ASN A 418 -6.11 8.56 -8.66
C ASN A 418 -5.13 8.57 -7.47
N VAL A 419 -5.62 8.31 -6.26
CA VAL A 419 -4.81 8.28 -5.04
C VAL A 419 -4.59 6.82 -4.65
N VAL A 420 -3.34 6.47 -4.40
CA VAL A 420 -2.91 5.13 -3.96
C VAL A 420 -2.02 5.29 -2.75
N ALA A 421 -2.55 4.90 -1.59
CA ALA A 421 -1.86 5.03 -0.31
C ALA A 421 -0.89 3.88 -0.05
N ALA A 422 0.04 4.10 0.87
CA ALA A 422 0.90 3.05 1.39
C ALA A 422 1.06 3.17 2.91
N GLU A 423 0.84 2.09 3.66
CA GLU A 423 1.48 1.94 4.95
C GLU A 423 2.98 1.84 4.70
N SER A 424 3.72 2.83 5.20
CA SER A 424 5.07 3.13 4.72
C SER A 424 6.10 2.90 5.79
N LEU A 425 7.15 2.13 5.43
CA LEU A 425 8.40 1.96 6.16
C LEU A 425 8.30 1.09 7.43
N THR A 426 7.28 0.25 7.55
CA THR A 426 7.14 -0.66 8.69
C THR A 426 8.42 -1.48 8.90
N GLY A 427 8.93 -1.61 10.13
CA GLY A 427 10.26 -2.19 10.32
C GLY A 427 10.63 -2.53 11.76
N TRP A 428 11.67 -3.35 11.92
CA TRP A 428 12.12 -3.87 13.22
C TRP A 428 13.36 -3.16 13.79
N ASN A 429 13.97 -2.26 13.02
CA ASN A 429 15.17 -1.53 13.41
C ASN A 429 14.80 -0.23 14.14
N HIS A 430 14.48 -0.35 15.42
CA HIS A 430 14.04 0.78 16.23
C HIS A 430 15.11 1.87 16.31
N TRP A 431 14.73 3.11 15.97
CA TRP A 431 15.53 4.33 16.17
C TRP A 431 16.92 4.35 15.50
N GLN A 432 17.08 3.61 14.40
CA GLN A 432 18.35 3.45 13.71
C GLN A 432 18.43 4.22 12.38
N HIS A 433 17.33 4.73 11.86
CA HIS A 433 17.25 5.28 10.51
C HIS A 433 16.86 6.76 10.45
N GLY A 434 17.20 7.40 9.34
CA GLY A 434 16.84 8.77 9.00
C GLY A 434 16.27 8.91 7.58
N PRO A 435 15.92 10.14 7.16
CA PRO A 435 15.30 10.41 5.86
C PRO A 435 16.05 9.85 4.63
N THR A 436 17.38 9.81 4.67
CA THR A 436 18.22 9.22 3.61
C THR A 436 17.88 7.74 3.38
N ASP A 437 17.73 6.96 4.46
CA ASP A 437 17.36 5.54 4.39
C ASP A 437 15.96 5.38 3.77
N PHE A 438 15.03 6.25 4.16
CA PHE A 438 13.63 6.16 3.77
C PHE A 438 13.39 6.51 2.30
N LYS A 439 14.16 7.45 1.76
CA LYS A 439 13.97 7.91 0.38
C LYS A 439 14.07 6.77 -0.63
N GLN A 440 15.05 5.88 -0.47
CA GLN A 440 15.27 4.78 -1.40
C GLN A 440 14.01 3.92 -1.56
N LEU A 441 13.36 3.56 -0.45
CA LEU A 441 12.16 2.72 -0.48
C LEU A 441 10.91 3.46 -0.93
N ILE A 442 10.78 4.74 -0.55
CA ILE A 442 9.70 5.60 -1.04
C ILE A 442 9.77 5.71 -2.56
N ASP A 443 10.97 5.88 -3.14
CA ASP A 443 11.14 5.96 -4.58
C ASP A 443 10.81 4.66 -5.30
N ILE A 444 11.17 3.51 -4.71
CA ILE A 444 10.77 2.19 -5.23
C ILE A 444 9.24 2.08 -5.21
N ALA A 445 8.58 2.43 -4.10
CA ALA A 445 7.12 2.41 -4.00
C ALA A 445 6.46 3.37 -5.01
N PHE A 446 7.04 4.55 -5.24
CA PHE A 446 6.58 5.47 -6.30
C PHE A 446 6.71 4.84 -7.70
N CYS A 447 7.80 4.13 -7.98
CA CYS A 447 7.98 3.40 -9.24
C CYS A 447 7.02 2.19 -9.41
N GLU A 448 6.41 1.69 -8.34
CA GLU A 448 5.35 0.66 -8.40
C GLU A 448 3.98 1.27 -8.77
N GLY A 449 3.76 2.54 -8.45
CA GLY A 449 2.54 3.30 -8.74
C GLY A 449 1.87 3.94 -7.51
N LEU A 450 2.48 3.84 -6.33
CA LEU A 450 1.95 4.47 -5.10
C LEU A 450 2.20 5.98 -5.13
N ASN A 451 1.33 6.78 -4.49
CA ASN A 451 1.43 8.24 -4.52
C ASN A 451 0.85 8.98 -3.30
N GLN A 452 0.60 8.27 -2.20
CA GLN A 452 0.23 8.83 -0.90
C GLN A 452 0.94 8.07 0.22
N ILE A 453 1.95 8.68 0.83
CA ILE A 453 2.67 8.09 1.97
C ILE A 453 1.83 8.20 3.24
N VAL A 454 1.71 7.10 3.99
CA VAL A 454 1.15 7.02 5.34
C VAL A 454 2.22 6.38 6.23
N PHE A 455 2.93 7.17 7.02
CA PHE A 455 4.04 6.66 7.83
C PHE A 455 3.56 5.69 8.92
N HIS A 456 4.13 4.49 8.94
CA HIS A 456 4.07 3.57 10.07
C HIS A 456 5.38 3.70 10.86
N THR A 457 5.40 4.28 12.06
CA THR A 457 4.32 4.97 12.78
C THR A 457 4.78 6.28 13.40
N PHE A 458 3.79 7.09 13.80
CA PHE A 458 3.97 8.26 14.65
C PHE A 458 3.37 7.92 16.03
N SER A 459 4.12 7.36 16.97
CA SER A 459 3.54 7.08 18.29
C SER A 459 3.27 8.34 19.12
N HIS A 460 2.09 8.43 19.74
CA HIS A 460 1.77 9.47 20.71
C HIS A 460 2.67 9.35 21.94
N ASN A 461 3.31 10.45 22.32
CA ASN A 461 4.30 10.49 23.37
C ASN A 461 3.89 11.44 24.51
N PRO A 462 3.15 10.94 25.52
CA PRO A 462 2.79 11.74 26.69
C PRO A 462 4.04 12.19 27.45
N ALA A 463 3.93 13.23 28.29
CA ALA A 463 5.10 13.78 28.99
C ALA A 463 5.90 12.73 29.80
N ILE A 464 5.22 11.70 30.31
CA ILE A 464 5.83 10.57 31.05
C ILE A 464 6.68 9.65 30.20
N ALA A 465 6.52 9.66 28.87
CA ALA A 465 7.26 8.79 27.96
C ALA A 465 8.75 9.16 27.92
N GLY A 466 9.09 10.42 28.17
CA GLY A 466 10.45 10.92 28.06
C GLY A 466 10.95 10.88 26.61
N LYS A 467 12.26 10.70 26.42
CA LYS A 467 12.89 10.60 25.10
C LYS A 467 13.72 9.33 24.97
N PRO A 468 13.70 8.62 23.83
CA PRO A 468 12.92 8.92 22.64
C PRO A 468 11.43 8.59 22.79
N GLY A 469 11.04 8.00 23.92
CA GLY A 469 9.65 7.82 24.30
C GLY A 469 9.08 6.45 23.96
N PHE A 470 7.77 6.36 24.04
CA PHE A 470 7.02 5.15 23.76
C PHE A 470 6.85 4.95 22.27
N VAL A 471 6.91 3.68 21.86
CA VAL A 471 6.76 3.26 20.49
C VAL A 471 5.83 2.06 20.39
N TYR A 472 5.18 1.93 19.25
CA TYR A 472 4.60 0.67 18.84
C TYR A 472 5.69 -0.40 18.66
N HIS A 473 5.28 -1.67 18.73
CA HIS A 473 6.22 -2.79 18.72
C HIS A 473 6.97 -2.93 17.38
N ALA A 474 6.39 -2.43 16.29
CA ALA A 474 7.04 -2.24 15.00
C ALA A 474 7.28 -0.73 14.78
N GLY A 475 8.44 -0.39 14.24
CA GLY A 475 8.75 0.94 13.71
C GLY A 475 8.22 1.09 12.28
N GLU A 476 8.64 2.07 11.51
CA GLU A 476 9.63 3.11 11.81
C GLU A 476 9.14 4.14 12.84
N HIS A 477 10.03 4.98 13.37
CA HIS A 477 9.69 5.95 14.44
C HIS A 477 9.78 7.38 13.93
N ILE A 478 8.73 7.84 13.25
CA ILE A 478 8.68 9.15 12.58
C ILE A 478 7.75 10.06 13.37
N ASN A 479 8.24 10.56 14.51
CA ASN A 479 7.49 11.44 15.41
C ASN A 479 8.36 12.59 15.95
N VAL A 480 7.74 13.44 16.77
CA VAL A 480 8.38 14.63 17.37
C VAL A 480 9.63 14.35 18.20
N ASN A 481 9.79 13.10 18.66
CA ASN A 481 10.94 12.67 19.44
C ASN A 481 12.07 12.08 18.60
N ALA A 482 11.87 11.78 17.31
CA ALA A 482 12.98 11.46 16.42
C ALA A 482 13.99 12.61 16.48
N THR A 483 15.27 12.29 16.64
CA THR A 483 16.33 13.30 16.79
C THR A 483 16.27 14.31 15.65
N TRP A 484 16.22 13.83 14.41
CA TRP A 484 16.22 14.62 13.19
C TRP A 484 14.88 15.34 12.89
N TRP A 485 13.83 15.17 13.70
CA TRP A 485 12.50 15.76 13.46
C TRP A 485 12.53 17.28 13.24
N GLU A 486 13.42 17.97 13.96
CA GLU A 486 13.57 19.42 13.82
C GLU A 486 13.94 19.84 12.39
N MET A 487 14.60 18.97 11.63
CA MET A 487 15.04 19.16 10.23
C MET A 487 14.16 18.44 9.19
N ALA A 488 13.02 17.85 9.56
CA ALA A 488 12.26 16.96 8.67
C ALA A 488 11.56 17.62 7.47
N ARG A 489 11.42 18.96 7.45
CA ARG A 489 10.58 19.67 6.46
C ARG A 489 10.97 19.39 4.98
N PRO A 490 12.25 19.43 4.57
CA PRO A 490 12.63 19.15 3.18
C PRO A 490 12.26 17.74 2.72
N PHE A 491 12.36 16.74 3.61
CA PHE A 491 11.93 15.37 3.33
C PHE A 491 10.42 15.29 3.11
N MET A 492 9.63 15.99 3.93
CA MET A 492 8.17 16.04 3.76
C MET A 492 7.76 16.78 2.48
N ASP A 493 8.46 17.85 2.13
CA ASP A 493 8.21 18.58 0.88
C ASP A 493 8.59 17.74 -0.34
N TYR A 494 9.70 16.98 -0.30
CA TYR A 494 10.06 16.01 -1.35
C TYR A 494 8.91 15.02 -1.65
N ILE A 495 8.34 14.43 -0.59
CA ILE A 495 7.20 13.50 -0.71
C ILE A 495 6.00 14.23 -1.31
N ALA A 496 5.71 15.46 -0.87
CA ALA A 496 4.56 16.21 -1.34
C ALA A 496 4.67 16.59 -2.83
N ARG A 497 5.84 17.07 -3.28
CA ARG A 497 6.09 17.40 -4.69
C ARG A 497 6.01 16.17 -5.59
N SER A 498 6.56 15.06 -5.12
CA SER A 498 6.51 13.78 -5.83
C SER A 498 5.07 13.28 -5.94
N SER A 499 4.32 13.30 -4.84
CA SER A 499 2.90 12.90 -4.80
C SER A 499 2.03 13.77 -5.71
N TYR A 500 2.32 15.08 -5.81
CA TYR A 500 1.65 15.96 -6.76
C TYR A 500 1.82 15.47 -8.20
N LEU A 501 3.06 15.29 -8.67
CA LEU A 501 3.35 14.88 -10.05
C LEU A 501 2.87 13.46 -10.35
N LEU A 502 2.97 12.54 -9.38
CA LEU A 502 2.53 11.14 -9.49
C LEU A 502 1.01 10.95 -9.48
N ARG A 503 0.22 12.02 -9.28
CA ARG A 503 -1.24 12.02 -9.39
C ARG A 503 -1.76 12.71 -10.65
N GLN A 504 -0.87 13.14 -11.54
CA GLN A 504 -1.24 13.81 -12.78
C GLN A 504 -1.40 12.81 -13.91
N GLY A 505 -2.42 12.98 -14.75
CA GLY A 505 -2.68 12.07 -15.87
C GLY A 505 -2.93 10.62 -15.44
N LYS A 506 -2.77 9.70 -16.39
CA LYS A 506 -3.01 8.26 -16.23
C LYS A 506 -1.70 7.49 -16.25
N TYR A 507 -1.64 6.36 -15.56
CA TYR A 507 -0.49 5.47 -15.62
C TYR A 507 -0.32 4.90 -17.04
N VAL A 508 0.92 4.68 -17.46
CA VAL A 508 1.23 4.07 -18.76
C VAL A 508 1.85 2.69 -18.56
N ALA A 509 1.18 1.67 -19.06
CA ALA A 509 1.64 0.29 -19.09
C ALA A 509 1.20 -0.40 -20.38
N ASP A 510 2.04 -1.31 -20.87
CA ASP A 510 1.75 -2.04 -22.11
C ASP A 510 1.13 -3.41 -21.85
N VAL A 511 1.35 -3.99 -20.68
CA VAL A 511 1.02 -5.38 -20.37
C VAL A 511 0.00 -5.45 -19.24
N LEU A 512 -0.97 -6.34 -19.39
CA LEU A 512 -2.03 -6.60 -18.41
C LEU A 512 -2.02 -8.08 -18.01
N LEU A 513 -1.84 -8.38 -16.74
CA LEU A 513 -1.67 -9.73 -16.23
C LEU A 513 -2.99 -10.21 -15.60
N TYR A 514 -3.74 -11.07 -16.29
CA TYR A 514 -4.87 -11.74 -15.66
C TYR A 514 -4.35 -12.79 -14.68
N TYR A 515 -4.67 -12.67 -13.41
CA TYR A 515 -4.14 -13.57 -12.37
C TYR A 515 -5.06 -14.73 -11.99
N GLY A 516 -6.14 -14.93 -12.75
CA GLY A 516 -7.16 -15.94 -12.43
C GLY A 516 -8.34 -15.40 -11.61
N ASP A 517 -9.23 -16.30 -11.22
CA ASP A 517 -10.49 -16.06 -10.51
C ASP A 517 -10.52 -16.70 -9.10
N ASP A 518 -9.39 -17.23 -8.61
CA ASP A 518 -9.35 -17.79 -7.26
C ASP A 518 -9.38 -16.68 -6.20
N ALA A 519 -9.74 -17.03 -4.98
CA ALA A 519 -9.65 -16.15 -3.82
C ALA A 519 -9.10 -16.92 -2.60
N PRO A 520 -8.18 -16.34 -1.82
CA PRO A 520 -7.50 -15.06 -2.09
C PRO A 520 -6.53 -15.15 -3.28
N ASN A 521 -6.20 -14.01 -3.89
CA ASN A 521 -5.26 -13.93 -5.01
C ASN A 521 -4.29 -12.75 -4.80
N LEU A 522 -3.06 -13.02 -4.37
CA LEU A 522 -2.12 -11.97 -3.93
C LEU A 522 -1.19 -11.53 -5.06
N VAL A 523 -0.86 -10.24 -5.09
CA VAL A 523 0.02 -9.64 -6.10
C VAL A 523 1.42 -9.35 -5.54
N PRO A 524 2.50 -9.93 -6.11
CA PRO A 524 3.87 -9.63 -5.70
C PRO A 524 4.30 -8.22 -6.16
N PRO A 525 5.30 -7.61 -5.49
CA PRO A 525 5.90 -6.38 -5.98
C PRO A 525 6.65 -6.64 -7.30
N ARG A 526 6.84 -5.61 -8.13
CA ARG A 526 7.71 -5.69 -9.31
C ARG A 526 9.17 -5.74 -8.90
N ARG A 527 9.55 -5.02 -7.84
CA ARG A 527 10.92 -4.95 -7.33
C ARG A 527 10.97 -5.10 -5.81
N MET A 528 11.95 -5.85 -5.34
CA MET A 528 12.23 -6.02 -3.91
C MET A 528 13.15 -4.91 -3.38
N ASP A 529 13.11 -4.68 -2.06
CA ASP A 529 14.09 -3.85 -1.37
C ASP A 529 15.52 -4.37 -1.62
N PRO A 530 16.44 -3.57 -2.21
CA PRO A 530 17.82 -3.99 -2.45
C PRO A 530 18.61 -4.23 -1.16
N ASN A 531 18.17 -3.68 -0.04
CA ASN A 531 18.76 -3.84 1.29
C ASN A 531 18.03 -4.90 2.13
N TYR A 532 17.26 -5.78 1.50
CA TYR A 532 16.56 -6.87 2.18
C TYR A 532 17.51 -7.68 3.08
N THR A 533 17.19 -7.70 4.38
CA THR A 533 17.82 -8.58 5.35
C THR A 533 16.75 -9.49 5.92
N PRO A 534 16.81 -10.82 5.69
CA PRO A 534 15.85 -11.73 6.30
C PRO A 534 15.95 -11.61 7.82
N ASP A 535 14.93 -11.06 8.49
CA ASP A 535 15.06 -10.69 9.91
C ASP A 535 15.15 -11.88 10.87
N MET A 536 14.89 -13.09 10.37
CA MET A 536 14.89 -14.30 11.18
C MET A 536 15.21 -15.56 10.35
N PRO A 537 16.45 -15.78 9.87
CA PRO A 537 16.79 -16.96 9.09
C PRO A 537 16.56 -18.25 9.91
N GLY A 538 15.73 -19.15 9.37
CA GLY A 538 15.44 -20.47 9.98
C GLY A 538 14.30 -20.50 10.99
N ILE A 539 13.62 -19.37 11.25
CA ILE A 539 12.40 -19.33 12.09
C ILE A 539 11.14 -19.51 11.23
N PHE A 540 11.15 -18.96 10.01
CA PHE A 540 10.04 -19.08 9.08
C PHE A 540 10.19 -20.27 8.13
N PRO A 541 9.08 -20.82 7.60
CA PRO A 541 9.11 -21.88 6.60
C PRO A 541 9.95 -21.50 5.37
N SER A 542 10.47 -22.51 4.65
CA SER A 542 11.39 -22.28 3.52
C SER A 542 10.80 -21.40 2.42
N TYR A 543 9.47 -21.46 2.20
CA TYR A 543 8.78 -20.62 1.23
C TYR A 543 8.88 -19.12 1.53
N PHE A 544 9.12 -18.72 2.78
CA PHE A 544 9.27 -17.31 3.17
C PHE A 544 10.42 -16.64 2.40
N TYR A 545 11.48 -17.41 2.12
CA TYR A 545 12.69 -16.97 1.44
C TYR A 545 12.66 -17.26 -0.07
N ASP A 546 11.58 -17.84 -0.60
CA ASP A 546 11.43 -18.13 -2.03
C ASP A 546 10.67 -16.99 -2.72
N GLU A 547 11.34 -16.31 -3.66
CA GLU A 547 10.77 -15.18 -4.40
C GLU A 547 9.54 -15.54 -5.23
N SER A 548 9.35 -16.82 -5.57
CA SER A 548 8.18 -17.32 -6.29
C SER A 548 6.98 -17.59 -5.39
N MET A 549 7.15 -17.54 -4.08
CA MET A 549 6.11 -17.83 -3.08
C MET A 549 5.78 -16.60 -2.24
N CYS A 550 4.52 -16.47 -1.86
CA CYS A 550 4.07 -15.43 -0.93
C CYS A 550 4.71 -15.68 0.44
N PRO A 551 5.35 -14.67 1.06
CA PRO A 551 5.97 -14.83 2.38
C PRO A 551 4.96 -15.15 3.49
N HIS A 552 3.69 -14.76 3.35
CA HIS A 552 2.67 -14.94 4.39
C HIS A 552 1.96 -16.29 4.32
N CYS A 553 1.50 -16.70 3.15
CA CYS A 553 0.67 -17.90 2.99
C CYS A 553 1.33 -19.04 2.22
N GLY A 554 2.54 -18.84 1.67
CA GLY A 554 3.26 -19.85 0.88
C GLY A 554 2.62 -20.18 -0.47
N MET A 555 1.60 -19.43 -0.91
CA MET A 555 1.00 -19.58 -2.23
C MET A 555 1.98 -19.10 -3.31
N PRO A 556 2.05 -19.78 -4.47
CA PRO A 556 2.90 -19.33 -5.57
C PRO A 556 2.39 -18.01 -6.17
N LYS A 557 3.28 -17.27 -6.84
CA LYS A 557 2.89 -16.14 -7.70
C LYS A 557 1.79 -16.59 -8.68
N PRO A 558 0.67 -15.86 -8.79
CA PRO A 558 -0.46 -16.31 -9.61
C PRO A 558 -0.17 -16.27 -11.10
N ILE A 559 0.73 -15.38 -11.52
CA ILE A 559 1.22 -15.27 -12.89
C ILE A 559 2.65 -14.73 -12.88
N ASN A 560 3.49 -15.25 -13.78
CA ASN A 560 4.87 -14.80 -13.94
C ASN A 560 4.98 -14.00 -15.25
N PRO A 561 5.23 -12.68 -15.20
CA PRO A 561 5.39 -11.88 -16.41
C PRO A 561 6.69 -12.16 -17.17
N GLY A 562 7.64 -12.88 -16.56
CA GLY A 562 9.00 -13.00 -17.07
C GLY A 562 9.78 -11.69 -16.92
N SER A 563 10.90 -11.57 -17.62
CA SER A 563 11.69 -10.34 -17.65
C SER A 563 11.05 -9.34 -18.63
N LEU A 564 10.71 -8.16 -18.13
CA LEU A 564 10.07 -7.07 -18.88
C LEU A 564 10.84 -5.75 -18.72
N PRO A 565 12.15 -5.69 -19.07
CA PRO A 565 12.92 -4.46 -18.93
C PRO A 565 12.30 -3.37 -19.80
N GLY A 566 12.11 -2.18 -19.24
CA GLY A 566 11.55 -1.03 -19.94
C GLY A 566 10.06 -1.14 -20.29
N PHE A 567 9.33 -2.10 -19.71
CA PHE A 567 7.89 -2.21 -19.84
C PHE A 567 7.22 -2.23 -18.48
N GLN A 568 6.11 -1.50 -18.38
CA GLN A 568 5.25 -1.45 -17.20
C GLN A 568 4.03 -2.37 -17.41
N TYR A 569 3.50 -2.89 -16.30
CA TYR A 569 2.36 -3.81 -16.31
C TYR A 569 1.46 -3.60 -15.10
N ASP A 570 0.19 -3.98 -15.21
CA ASP A 570 -0.73 -4.12 -14.06
C ASP A 570 -1.35 -5.51 -14.04
N TYR A 571 -1.86 -5.89 -12.88
CA TYR A 571 -2.70 -7.07 -12.72
C TYR A 571 -4.18 -6.73 -12.95
N ILE A 572 -4.95 -7.69 -13.45
CA ILE A 572 -6.40 -7.59 -13.63
C ILE A 572 -7.11 -8.83 -13.10
N ASN A 573 -8.29 -8.62 -12.53
CA ASN A 573 -9.16 -9.68 -12.02
C ASN A 573 -10.30 -10.02 -12.99
N GLU A 574 -11.07 -11.06 -12.65
CA GLU A 574 -12.26 -11.47 -13.40
C GLU A 574 -13.32 -10.36 -13.47
N ASP A 575 -13.50 -9.61 -12.39
CA ASP A 575 -14.52 -8.57 -12.27
C ASP A 575 -14.38 -7.52 -13.38
N VAL A 576 -13.19 -6.93 -13.54
CA VAL A 576 -12.94 -5.91 -14.57
C VAL A 576 -13.03 -6.51 -15.98
N ILE A 577 -12.51 -7.72 -16.20
CA ILE A 577 -12.60 -8.38 -17.51
C ILE A 577 -14.05 -8.55 -17.93
N THR A 578 -14.88 -9.09 -17.05
CA THR A 578 -16.27 -9.47 -17.35
C THR A 578 -17.21 -8.28 -17.45
N THR A 579 -16.91 -7.16 -16.79
CA THR A 579 -17.85 -6.04 -16.64
C THR A 579 -17.50 -4.77 -17.41
N THR A 580 -16.22 -4.39 -17.52
CA THR A 580 -15.86 -3.01 -17.89
C THR A 580 -14.82 -2.87 -19.00
N ILE A 581 -13.85 -3.79 -19.13
CA ILE A 581 -12.81 -3.66 -20.15
C ILE A 581 -13.38 -3.88 -21.55
N GLU A 582 -12.95 -3.06 -22.50
CA GLU A 582 -13.31 -3.15 -23.91
C GLU A 582 -12.06 -3.19 -24.80
N THR A 583 -12.28 -3.35 -26.11
CA THR A 583 -11.22 -3.27 -27.11
C THR A 583 -11.44 -2.09 -28.04
N GLU A 584 -10.46 -1.20 -28.11
CA GLU A 584 -10.49 -0.03 -28.99
C GLU A 584 -9.14 0.10 -29.72
N ASN A 585 -9.20 0.19 -31.06
CA ASN A 585 -8.01 0.32 -31.92
C ASN A 585 -6.92 -0.72 -31.64
N GLY A 586 -7.31 -1.95 -31.30
CA GLY A 586 -6.39 -3.06 -30.98
C GLY A 586 -5.84 -3.04 -29.55
N ASN A 587 -6.17 -2.04 -28.74
CA ASN A 587 -5.79 -1.98 -27.33
C ASN A 587 -6.94 -2.45 -26.45
N LEU A 588 -6.60 -2.95 -25.26
CA LEU A 588 -7.54 -3.14 -24.16
C LEU A 588 -7.72 -1.80 -23.45
N VAL A 589 -8.94 -1.34 -23.28
CA VAL A 589 -9.26 0.00 -22.76
C VAL A 589 -10.31 -0.10 -21.66
N LEU A 590 -10.07 0.59 -20.55
CA LEU A 590 -11.01 0.73 -19.44
C LEU A 590 -11.82 2.02 -19.57
N PRO A 591 -13.00 2.13 -18.91
CA PRO A 591 -13.90 3.28 -19.08
C PRO A 591 -13.29 4.65 -18.77
N HIS A 592 -12.32 4.70 -17.84
CA HIS A 592 -11.58 5.91 -17.48
C HIS A 592 -10.36 6.16 -18.39
N GLY A 593 -10.17 5.34 -19.43
CA GLY A 593 -9.18 5.49 -20.49
C GLY A 593 -7.78 4.95 -20.18
N GLN A 594 -7.59 4.24 -19.07
CA GLN A 594 -6.42 3.38 -18.90
C GLN A 594 -6.39 2.34 -20.02
N SER A 595 -5.22 2.07 -20.59
CA SER A 595 -5.11 1.22 -21.78
C SER A 595 -3.86 0.36 -21.78
N TYR A 596 -3.96 -0.85 -22.33
CA TYR A 596 -2.91 -1.85 -22.42
C TYR A 596 -2.85 -2.45 -23.83
N LYS A 597 -1.67 -2.93 -24.23
CA LYS A 597 -1.42 -3.53 -25.55
C LYS A 597 -1.70 -5.02 -25.58
N VAL A 598 -1.34 -5.72 -24.51
CA VAL A 598 -1.38 -7.19 -24.45
C VAL A 598 -1.91 -7.64 -23.09
N MET A 599 -2.79 -8.64 -23.09
CA MET A 599 -3.17 -9.37 -21.88
C MET A 599 -2.48 -10.72 -21.81
N VAL A 600 -2.00 -11.11 -20.63
CA VAL A 600 -1.38 -12.41 -20.37
C VAL A 600 -2.30 -13.22 -19.45
N LEU A 601 -2.56 -14.47 -19.81
CA LEU A 601 -3.34 -15.41 -19.01
C LEU A 601 -2.42 -16.30 -18.17
N PRO A 602 -2.87 -16.81 -17.01
CA PRO A 602 -2.12 -17.79 -16.24
C PRO A 602 -1.87 -19.07 -17.07
N ASP A 603 -0.76 -19.75 -16.82
CA ASP A 603 -0.44 -21.02 -17.49
C ASP A 603 -1.21 -22.19 -16.87
N ARG A 604 -2.54 -22.22 -17.10
CA ARG A 604 -3.47 -23.22 -16.55
C ARG A 604 -4.40 -23.83 -17.61
N GLU A 605 -4.91 -25.04 -17.35
CA GLU A 605 -5.90 -25.69 -18.24
C GLU A 605 -7.35 -25.31 -17.91
N ASP A 606 -7.57 -24.55 -16.85
CA ASP A 606 -8.88 -24.10 -16.40
C ASP A 606 -9.00 -22.57 -16.45
N ILE A 607 -10.22 -22.08 -16.65
CA ILE A 607 -10.55 -20.66 -16.66
C ILE A 607 -12.02 -20.45 -16.25
N SER A 608 -12.37 -19.29 -15.70
CA SER A 608 -13.78 -18.90 -15.59
C SER A 608 -14.44 -18.88 -16.98
N LEU A 609 -15.60 -19.52 -17.10
CA LEU A 609 -16.36 -19.54 -18.35
C LEU A 609 -16.79 -18.13 -18.77
N GLU A 610 -17.12 -17.27 -17.81
CA GLU A 610 -17.53 -15.89 -18.08
C GLU A 610 -16.35 -15.05 -18.57
N VAL A 611 -15.16 -15.24 -18.00
CA VAL A 611 -13.91 -14.65 -18.52
C VAL A 611 -13.66 -15.12 -19.95
N LEU A 612 -13.76 -16.42 -20.24
CA LEU A 612 -13.52 -16.94 -21.59
C LEU A 612 -14.50 -16.40 -22.63
N LYS A 613 -15.80 -16.33 -22.29
CA LYS A 613 -16.83 -15.69 -23.13
C LYS A 613 -16.51 -14.24 -23.43
N ARG A 614 -15.97 -13.52 -22.44
CA ARG A 614 -15.60 -12.13 -22.61
C ARG A 614 -14.31 -11.96 -23.42
N LEU A 615 -13.32 -12.81 -23.19
CA LEU A 615 -12.10 -12.88 -24.00
C LEU A 615 -12.43 -13.15 -25.48
N GLU A 616 -13.40 -14.01 -25.79
CA GLU A 616 -13.85 -14.24 -27.17
C GLU A 616 -14.21 -12.91 -27.86
N LYS A 617 -15.00 -12.07 -27.19
CA LYS A 617 -15.42 -10.76 -27.70
C LYS A 617 -14.25 -9.79 -27.84
N LEU A 618 -13.38 -9.72 -26.83
CA LEU A 618 -12.23 -8.81 -26.82
C LEU A 618 -11.25 -9.15 -27.95
N VAL A 619 -10.88 -10.43 -28.08
CA VAL A 619 -10.00 -10.89 -29.16
C VAL A 619 -10.67 -10.68 -30.52
N PHE A 620 -11.95 -11.03 -30.68
CA PHE A 620 -12.66 -10.79 -31.94
C PHE A 620 -12.61 -9.31 -32.37
N ASN A 621 -12.67 -8.39 -31.41
CA ASN A 621 -12.65 -6.95 -31.65
C ASN A 621 -11.25 -6.35 -31.84
N GLY A 622 -10.18 -7.08 -31.56
CA GLY A 622 -8.82 -6.61 -31.81
C GLY A 622 -7.80 -6.88 -30.71
N ALA A 623 -8.20 -7.40 -29.55
CA ALA A 623 -7.28 -7.57 -28.44
C ALA A 623 -6.17 -8.59 -28.77
N VAL A 624 -4.99 -8.35 -28.21
CA VAL A 624 -3.89 -9.31 -28.20
C VAL A 624 -3.82 -9.98 -26.86
N VAL A 625 -3.85 -11.31 -26.86
CA VAL A 625 -3.81 -12.14 -25.66
C VAL A 625 -2.70 -13.18 -25.78
N ILE A 626 -2.00 -13.47 -24.68
CA ILE A 626 -0.98 -14.51 -24.58
C ILE A 626 -1.45 -15.52 -23.53
N GLY A 627 -1.55 -16.79 -23.89
CA GLY A 627 -1.94 -17.83 -22.95
C GLY A 627 -2.15 -19.18 -23.60
N ARG A 628 -2.02 -20.24 -22.80
CA ARG A 628 -2.39 -21.59 -23.24
C ARG A 628 -3.89 -21.72 -23.43
N ARG A 629 -4.28 -22.68 -24.28
CA ARG A 629 -5.69 -22.99 -24.50
C ARG A 629 -6.30 -23.64 -23.23
N PRO A 630 -7.41 -23.11 -22.67
CA PRO A 630 -8.12 -23.75 -21.57
C PRO A 630 -8.96 -24.93 -22.06
N GLU A 631 -9.20 -25.90 -21.19
CA GLU A 631 -9.92 -27.15 -21.47
C GLU A 631 -11.14 -27.37 -20.58
N ARG A 632 -11.25 -26.65 -19.46
CA ARG A 632 -12.33 -26.82 -18.47
C ARG A 632 -12.61 -25.52 -17.70
N THR A 633 -13.72 -25.49 -16.96
CA THR A 633 -14.04 -24.37 -16.07
C THR A 633 -13.53 -24.58 -14.64
N THR A 634 -13.35 -23.47 -13.91
CA THR A 634 -12.96 -23.42 -12.48
C THR A 634 -14.13 -23.65 -11.52
N SER A 635 -15.37 -23.74 -12.01
CA SER A 635 -16.60 -23.84 -11.21
C SER A 635 -17.32 -25.18 -11.42
N LEU A 636 -18.12 -25.60 -10.43
CA LEU A 636 -19.08 -26.71 -10.59
C LEU A 636 -20.39 -26.28 -11.24
N LYS A 637 -20.61 -24.98 -11.41
CA LYS A 637 -21.78 -24.45 -12.10
C LYS A 637 -21.92 -25.10 -13.48
N ASN A 638 -23.07 -25.73 -13.69
CA ASN A 638 -23.43 -26.41 -14.94
C ASN A 638 -22.46 -27.52 -15.39
N TYR A 639 -21.67 -28.09 -14.49
CA TYR A 639 -20.80 -29.23 -14.80
C TYR A 639 -21.63 -30.50 -15.09
N PRO A 640 -21.30 -31.32 -16.11
CA PRO A 640 -20.12 -31.25 -16.98
C PRO A 640 -20.27 -30.42 -18.26
N ASP A 641 -21.45 -29.92 -18.57
CA ASP A 641 -21.73 -29.21 -19.83
C ASP A 641 -20.91 -27.92 -19.98
N SER A 642 -20.58 -27.25 -18.87
CA SER A 642 -19.71 -26.07 -18.86
C SER A 642 -18.29 -26.34 -19.38
N ASP A 643 -17.74 -27.54 -19.22
CA ASP A 643 -16.42 -27.88 -19.78
C ASP A 643 -16.47 -28.01 -21.30
N GLU A 644 -17.55 -28.58 -21.84
CA GLU A 644 -17.74 -28.68 -23.30
C GLU A 644 -17.97 -27.30 -23.92
N GLU A 645 -18.63 -26.38 -23.19
CA GLU A 645 -18.74 -24.99 -23.61
C GLU A 645 -17.37 -24.28 -23.62
N VAL A 646 -16.54 -24.49 -22.58
CA VAL A 646 -15.15 -23.98 -22.54
C VAL A 646 -14.38 -24.45 -23.76
N LYS A 647 -14.36 -25.77 -24.02
CA LYS A 647 -13.65 -26.33 -25.19
C LYS A 647 -14.15 -25.75 -26.50
N THR A 648 -15.48 -25.63 -26.65
CA THR A 648 -16.09 -25.07 -27.86
C THR A 648 -15.65 -23.64 -28.13
N ILE A 649 -15.59 -22.78 -27.11
CA ILE A 649 -15.12 -21.40 -27.25
C ILE A 649 -13.61 -21.36 -27.47
N ALA A 650 -12.84 -22.13 -26.70
CA ALA A 650 -11.39 -22.19 -26.78
C ALA A 650 -10.91 -22.68 -28.15
N ASP A 651 -11.54 -23.69 -28.75
CA ASP A 651 -11.21 -24.19 -30.08
C ASP A 651 -11.45 -23.15 -31.18
N LYS A 652 -12.44 -22.26 -31.02
CA LYS A 652 -12.65 -21.14 -31.96
C LYS A 652 -11.53 -20.10 -31.87
N ILE A 653 -11.17 -19.71 -30.65
CA ILE A 653 -10.21 -18.63 -30.41
C ILE A 653 -8.78 -19.10 -30.73
N TRP A 654 -8.37 -20.29 -30.28
CA TRP A 654 -7.02 -20.81 -30.48
C TRP A 654 -6.84 -21.51 -31.84
N GLY A 655 -7.89 -22.06 -32.46
CA GLY A 655 -7.79 -22.73 -33.75
C GLY A 655 -6.73 -23.85 -33.74
N ASN A 656 -5.75 -23.76 -34.66
CA ASN A 656 -4.65 -24.73 -34.74
C ASN A 656 -3.43 -24.36 -33.86
N CYS A 657 -3.51 -23.30 -33.04
CA CYS A 657 -2.44 -22.87 -32.15
C CYS A 657 -2.22 -23.96 -31.08
N ASP A 658 -1.02 -24.57 -31.10
CA ASP A 658 -0.64 -25.69 -30.22
C ASP A 658 0.48 -25.31 -29.24
N GLY A 659 0.94 -24.06 -29.28
CA GLY A 659 1.99 -23.53 -28.41
C GLY A 659 3.39 -24.05 -28.69
N LYS A 660 3.58 -24.86 -29.75
CA LYS A 660 4.85 -25.52 -30.07
C LYS A 660 5.27 -25.29 -31.52
N LYS A 661 4.43 -25.70 -32.47
CA LYS A 661 4.66 -25.53 -33.91
C LYS A 661 3.91 -24.32 -34.45
N ILE A 662 2.70 -24.10 -33.94
CA ILE A 662 1.85 -22.97 -34.29
C ILE A 662 1.64 -22.20 -32.98
N THR A 663 2.29 -21.05 -32.89
CA THR A 663 2.36 -20.25 -31.65
C THR A 663 1.39 -19.07 -31.64
N SER A 664 0.59 -18.90 -32.70
CA SER A 664 -0.42 -17.86 -32.76
C SER A 664 -1.62 -18.26 -33.63
N ASN A 665 -2.77 -17.66 -33.35
CA ASN A 665 -3.94 -17.72 -34.19
C ASN A 665 -4.63 -16.35 -34.27
N ARG A 666 -5.14 -15.99 -35.45
CA ARG A 666 -5.93 -14.77 -35.63
C ARG A 666 -7.40 -15.11 -35.49
N TYR A 667 -8.10 -14.40 -34.61
CA TYR A 667 -9.55 -14.55 -34.41
C TYR A 667 -10.22 -13.18 -34.46
N GLY A 668 -11.11 -12.98 -35.44
CA GLY A 668 -11.62 -11.64 -35.76
C GLY A 668 -10.48 -10.69 -36.12
N LYS A 669 -10.40 -9.55 -35.43
CA LYS A 669 -9.35 -8.53 -35.61
C LYS A 669 -8.13 -8.77 -34.71
N GLY A 670 -8.27 -9.52 -33.62
CA GLY A 670 -7.23 -9.76 -32.63
C GLY A 670 -6.40 -11.01 -32.89
N ILE A 671 -5.50 -11.28 -31.95
CA ILE A 671 -4.51 -12.37 -32.05
C ILE A 671 -4.36 -13.03 -30.68
N ILE A 672 -4.38 -14.36 -30.65
CA ILE A 672 -3.98 -15.14 -29.49
C ILE A 672 -2.58 -15.74 -29.75
N TYR A 673 -1.70 -15.66 -28.77
CA TYR A 673 -0.38 -16.29 -28.77
C TYR A 673 -0.30 -17.38 -27.71
N TRP A 674 0.41 -18.47 -28.02
CA TRP A 674 0.75 -19.52 -27.07
C TRP A 674 2.18 -19.99 -27.33
N GLY A 675 2.97 -20.16 -26.27
CA GLY A 675 4.36 -20.61 -26.36
C GLY A 675 5.39 -19.51 -26.67
N LYS A 676 4.96 -18.25 -26.66
CA LYS A 676 5.84 -17.07 -26.76
C LYS A 676 5.87 -16.31 -25.44
N SER A 677 7.02 -15.72 -25.13
CA SER A 677 7.17 -14.76 -24.05
C SER A 677 6.47 -13.44 -24.40
N VAL A 678 6.17 -12.64 -23.37
CA VAL A 678 5.59 -11.30 -23.54
C VAL A 678 6.52 -10.41 -24.37
N HIS A 679 7.83 -10.49 -24.12
CA HIS A 679 8.83 -9.71 -24.86
C HIS A 679 8.82 -10.00 -26.36
N GLU A 680 8.84 -11.28 -26.77
CA GLU A 680 8.77 -11.67 -28.19
C GLU A 680 7.50 -11.16 -28.88
N VAL A 681 6.37 -11.17 -28.16
CA VAL A 681 5.09 -10.65 -28.69
C VAL A 681 5.14 -9.13 -28.84
N LEU A 682 5.66 -8.41 -27.85
CA LEU A 682 5.81 -6.94 -27.94
C LEU A 682 6.74 -6.55 -29.10
N GLU A 683 7.84 -7.29 -29.32
CA GLU A 683 8.72 -7.10 -30.47
C GLU A 683 8.01 -7.36 -31.82
N GLU A 684 7.23 -8.45 -31.94
CA GLU A 684 6.46 -8.76 -33.14
C GLU A 684 5.41 -7.68 -33.46
N LEU A 685 4.86 -7.05 -32.43
CA LEU A 685 3.93 -5.92 -32.54
C LEU A 685 4.61 -4.57 -32.77
N ALA A 686 5.95 -4.54 -32.84
CA ALA A 686 6.77 -3.32 -32.91
C ALA A 686 6.48 -2.33 -31.77
N ILE A 687 6.18 -2.87 -30.57
CA ILE A 687 6.02 -2.09 -29.35
C ILE A 687 7.39 -2.04 -28.67
N HIS A 688 8.06 -0.90 -28.80
CA HIS A 688 9.36 -0.67 -28.16
C HIS A 688 9.19 -0.40 -26.66
N GLN A 689 10.28 -0.59 -25.89
CA GLN A 689 10.34 -0.21 -24.48
C GLN A 689 9.86 1.22 -24.29
N ASP A 690 9.10 1.44 -23.21
CA ASP A 690 8.60 2.76 -22.82
C ASP A 690 9.72 3.63 -22.25
N PHE A 691 10.63 2.99 -21.49
CA PHE A 691 11.88 3.59 -21.04
C PHE A 691 13.03 2.58 -21.17
N GLU A 692 14.05 2.92 -21.95
CA GLU A 692 15.27 2.11 -22.12
C GLU A 692 16.44 2.80 -21.42
N VAL A 693 17.19 2.05 -20.61
CA VAL A 693 18.41 2.50 -19.92
C VAL A 693 19.63 1.96 -20.64
N LYS A 694 20.52 2.85 -21.10
CA LYS A 694 21.79 2.51 -21.76
C LYS A 694 23.00 2.95 -20.95
N ASN A 695 24.17 2.44 -21.36
CA ASN A 695 25.52 2.68 -20.81
C ASN A 695 25.85 2.04 -19.47
N ILE A 696 24.87 1.44 -18.80
CA ILE A 696 25.05 0.72 -17.55
C ILE A 696 24.37 -0.66 -17.62
N ASP A 697 24.75 -1.55 -16.71
CA ASP A 697 24.01 -2.78 -16.44
C ASP A 697 22.91 -2.47 -15.42
N ASN A 698 21.65 -2.62 -15.81
CA ASN A 698 20.47 -2.28 -15.01
C ASN A 698 19.52 -3.48 -14.82
N HIS A 699 20.05 -4.71 -14.76
CA HIS A 699 19.23 -5.92 -14.60
C HIS A 699 18.49 -6.00 -13.26
N ASP A 700 19.02 -5.38 -12.21
CA ASP A 700 18.46 -5.26 -10.86
C ASP A 700 17.48 -4.08 -10.71
N LEU A 701 17.27 -3.33 -11.79
CA LEU A 701 16.39 -2.17 -11.89
C LEU A 701 16.73 -1.07 -10.87
N HIS A 702 18.00 -0.87 -10.51
CA HIS A 702 18.39 0.24 -9.64
C HIS A 702 18.17 1.62 -10.27
N ILE A 703 18.18 1.70 -11.60
CA ILE A 703 17.51 2.78 -12.33
C ILE A 703 16.11 2.30 -12.69
N ASP A 704 15.12 2.91 -12.05
CA ASP A 704 13.72 2.54 -12.22
C ASP A 704 12.87 3.73 -12.64
N TYR A 705 11.64 3.46 -13.08
CA TYR A 705 10.72 4.50 -13.49
C TYR A 705 9.25 4.18 -13.28
N VAL A 706 8.44 5.23 -13.24
CA VAL A 706 7.00 5.18 -13.54
C VAL A 706 6.65 6.28 -14.55
N HIS A 707 5.76 5.96 -15.48
CA HIS A 707 5.31 6.89 -16.51
C HIS A 707 3.82 7.21 -16.33
N ARG A 708 3.49 8.50 -16.33
CA ARG A 708 2.14 9.02 -16.38
C ARG A 708 1.93 9.91 -17.59
N LYS A 709 0.73 9.90 -18.16
CA LYS A 709 0.38 10.66 -19.35
C LYS A 709 -0.92 11.43 -19.15
N SER A 710 -0.87 12.75 -19.30
CA SER A 710 -2.03 13.63 -19.36
C SER A 710 -2.41 13.90 -20.82
N GLU A 711 -3.35 14.80 -21.07
CA GLU A 711 -3.64 15.28 -22.43
C GLU A 711 -2.49 16.09 -23.04
N ASN A 712 -1.67 16.74 -22.21
CA ASN A 712 -0.68 17.73 -22.63
C ASN A 712 0.77 17.31 -22.34
N GLU A 713 0.99 16.37 -21.42
CA GLU A 713 2.30 16.00 -20.91
C GLU A 713 2.48 14.47 -20.81
N ASP A 714 3.70 14.02 -21.13
CA ASP A 714 4.23 12.74 -20.66
C ASP A 714 5.17 13.03 -19.47
N ILE A 715 4.99 12.31 -18.36
CA ILE A 715 5.62 12.55 -17.06
C ILE A 715 6.32 11.27 -16.63
N TYR A 716 7.65 11.25 -16.66
CA TYR A 716 8.45 10.13 -16.18
C TYR A 716 9.08 10.49 -14.85
N PHE A 717 8.83 9.71 -13.80
CA PHE A 717 9.66 9.70 -12.60
C PHE A 717 10.77 8.68 -12.81
N VAL A 718 12.02 9.11 -12.82
CA VAL A 718 13.20 8.24 -12.95
C VAL A 718 14.00 8.34 -11.65
N SER A 719 14.24 7.21 -11.00
CA SER A 719 14.96 7.15 -9.73
C SER A 719 16.21 6.28 -9.85
N ASN A 720 17.32 6.79 -9.31
CA ASN A 720 18.50 6.01 -8.96
C ASN A 720 18.36 5.56 -7.52
N SER A 721 18.03 4.30 -7.29
CA SER A 721 17.91 3.74 -5.95
C SER A 721 19.26 3.26 -5.39
N SER A 722 20.41 3.65 -5.96
CA SER A 722 21.72 3.16 -5.53
C SER A 722 22.52 4.25 -4.80
N GLN A 723 23.48 3.83 -3.96
CA GLN A 723 24.40 4.72 -3.24
C GLN A 723 25.57 5.22 -4.11
N ARG A 724 25.49 5.04 -5.43
CA ARG A 724 26.51 5.46 -6.39
C ARG A 724 25.89 6.37 -7.45
N GLN A 725 26.71 7.27 -7.99
CA GLN A 725 26.30 8.08 -9.14
C GLN A 725 26.19 7.19 -10.37
N GLU A 726 25.14 7.40 -11.16
CA GLU A 726 24.91 6.68 -12.41
C GLU A 726 24.91 7.64 -13.60
N ASN A 727 25.66 7.28 -14.64
CA ASN A 727 25.72 8.03 -15.88
C ASN A 727 24.98 7.24 -16.95
N ILE A 728 23.73 7.59 -17.20
CA ILE A 728 22.85 6.83 -18.09
C ILE A 728 22.53 7.61 -19.35
N THR A 729 22.22 6.86 -20.41
CA THR A 729 21.46 7.39 -21.53
C THR A 729 20.05 6.81 -21.43
N GLY A 730 19.07 7.65 -21.17
CA GLY A 730 17.65 7.28 -21.12
C GLY A 730 16.98 7.51 -22.48
N VAL A 731 16.29 6.50 -23.02
CA VAL A 731 15.45 6.64 -24.21
C VAL A 731 13.97 6.52 -23.80
N PHE A 732 13.20 7.54 -24.11
CA PHE A 732 11.81 7.71 -23.69
C PHE A 732 10.88 7.58 -24.89
N ARG A 733 9.84 6.74 -24.79
CA ARG A 733 8.87 6.50 -25.85
C ARG A 733 7.79 7.58 -25.91
N VAL A 734 8.18 8.75 -26.40
CA VAL A 734 7.33 9.94 -26.51
C VAL A 734 7.32 10.52 -27.93
N ASP A 735 6.36 11.41 -28.22
CA ASP A 735 6.32 12.12 -29.51
C ASP A 735 7.58 12.98 -29.70
N ALA A 736 8.27 12.80 -30.84
CA ALA A 736 9.53 13.44 -31.14
C ALA A 736 9.44 14.97 -31.34
N ASN A 737 8.24 15.56 -31.28
CA ASN A 737 8.01 17.01 -31.30
C ASN A 737 7.87 17.63 -29.90
N LEU A 738 7.79 16.80 -28.85
CA LEU A 738 7.80 17.27 -27.48
C LEU A 738 9.21 17.73 -27.08
N LYS A 739 9.27 18.52 -26.02
CA LYS A 739 10.50 19.02 -25.42
C LYS A 739 10.55 18.58 -23.96
N PRO A 740 11.68 18.04 -23.49
CA PRO A 740 11.86 17.67 -22.09
C PRO A 740 12.15 18.88 -21.20
N GLU A 741 11.70 18.79 -19.96
CA GLU A 741 12.10 19.59 -18.81
C GLU A 741 12.46 18.63 -17.67
N LEU A 742 13.39 19.01 -16.80
CA LEU A 742 13.74 18.25 -15.59
C LEU A 742 13.23 18.99 -14.36
N TRP A 743 12.40 18.31 -13.58
CA TRP A 743 11.81 18.83 -12.35
C TRP A 743 12.39 18.02 -11.19
N ASP A 744 13.01 18.71 -10.24
CA ASP A 744 13.63 18.08 -9.07
C ASP A 744 12.78 18.27 -7.82
N ALA A 745 12.17 17.18 -7.33
CA ALA A 745 11.27 17.23 -6.18
C ALA A 745 12.00 17.54 -4.86
N GLU A 746 13.31 17.31 -4.79
CA GLU A 746 14.12 17.63 -3.61
C GLU A 746 14.26 19.14 -3.43
N SER A 747 14.84 19.82 -4.42
CA SER A 747 15.08 21.26 -4.37
C SER A 747 13.87 22.10 -4.75
N GLY A 748 12.93 21.54 -5.53
CA GLY A 748 11.84 22.27 -6.17
C GLY A 748 12.26 23.01 -7.45
N LEU A 749 13.47 22.82 -7.95
CA LEU A 749 13.96 23.50 -9.16
C LEU A 749 13.44 22.84 -10.45
N ILE A 750 13.21 23.68 -11.46
CA ILE A 750 12.85 23.27 -12.83
C ILE A 750 13.91 23.73 -13.84
N GLN A 751 14.48 22.77 -14.57
CA GLN A 751 15.36 22.99 -15.71
C GLN A 751 14.60 22.78 -17.03
N ARG A 752 14.57 23.82 -17.86
CA ARG A 752 13.88 23.85 -19.16
C ARG A 752 14.84 23.78 -20.36
N ASP A 753 16.08 24.21 -20.17
CA ASP A 753 17.16 24.02 -21.15
C ASP A 753 17.81 22.65 -20.95
N VAL A 754 17.19 21.62 -21.54
CA VAL A 754 17.65 20.23 -21.47
C VAL A 754 18.19 19.84 -22.83
N LYS A 755 19.38 19.22 -22.87
CA LYS A 755 19.95 18.67 -24.11
C LYS A 755 19.35 17.29 -24.37
N TYR A 756 18.85 17.08 -25.58
CA TYR A 756 18.28 15.81 -26.00
C TYR A 756 18.48 15.59 -27.49
N SER A 757 18.30 14.35 -27.94
CA SER A 757 18.33 13.99 -29.36
C SER A 757 17.09 13.19 -29.75
N LYS A 758 16.70 13.28 -31.02
CA LYS A 758 15.60 12.46 -31.56
C LYS A 758 16.15 11.11 -31.98
N VAL A 759 15.45 10.05 -31.61
CA VAL A 759 15.73 8.67 -32.02
C VAL A 759 14.49 8.04 -32.63
N ASN A 760 14.62 6.86 -33.25
CA ASN A 760 13.53 6.24 -34.01
C ASN A 760 12.26 5.99 -33.17
N ASN A 761 12.43 5.69 -31.88
CA ASN A 761 11.36 5.33 -30.95
C ASN A 761 11.04 6.42 -29.91
N GLY A 762 11.54 7.64 -30.09
CA GLY A 762 11.21 8.77 -29.22
C GLY A 762 12.36 9.75 -29.01
N LEU A 763 12.61 10.12 -27.75
CA LEU A 763 13.65 11.10 -27.39
C LEU A 763 14.69 10.45 -26.47
N GLN A 764 15.95 10.82 -26.67
CA GLN A 764 17.07 10.36 -25.87
C GLN A 764 17.68 11.51 -25.07
N ILE A 765 17.93 11.27 -23.78
CA ILE A 765 18.52 12.22 -22.84
C ILE A 765 19.67 11.51 -22.11
N ASP A 766 20.86 12.13 -22.11
CA ASP A 766 21.95 11.71 -21.24
C ASP A 766 21.76 12.35 -19.87
N LEU A 767 21.80 11.55 -18.81
CA LEU A 767 21.54 11.97 -17.43
C LEU A 767 22.65 11.47 -16.51
N ILE A 768 23.12 12.35 -15.64
CA ILE A 768 23.89 11.98 -14.46
C ILE A 768 22.98 12.05 -13.25
N LEU A 769 22.66 10.89 -12.70
CA LEU A 769 21.88 10.76 -11.48
C LEU A 769 22.84 10.57 -10.32
N ASP A 770 22.89 11.58 -9.45
CA ASP A 770 23.59 11.51 -8.17
C ASP A 770 23.12 10.30 -7.33
N PRO A 771 23.90 9.85 -6.32
CA PRO A 771 23.46 8.77 -5.43
C PRO A 771 22.08 9.06 -4.83
N LEU A 772 21.18 8.07 -4.87
CA LEU A 772 19.79 8.20 -4.39
C LEU A 772 18.96 9.30 -5.07
N ALA A 773 19.41 9.89 -6.18
CA ALA A 773 18.70 10.97 -6.84
C ALA A 773 17.49 10.47 -7.63
N SER A 774 16.44 11.29 -7.69
CA SER A 774 15.29 11.08 -8.56
C SER A 774 14.97 12.35 -9.34
N ARG A 775 14.45 12.19 -10.55
CA ARG A 775 14.09 13.30 -11.45
C ARG A 775 12.74 13.03 -12.09
N PHE A 776 11.93 14.08 -12.20
CA PHE A 776 10.77 14.06 -13.08
C PHE A 776 11.17 14.64 -14.44
N ILE A 777 11.06 13.84 -15.49
CA ILE A 777 11.28 14.25 -16.88
C ILE A 777 9.90 14.52 -17.48
N ILE A 778 9.62 15.80 -17.76
CA ILE A 778 8.33 16.24 -18.30
C ILE A 778 8.48 16.56 -19.78
N PHE A 779 7.72 15.88 -20.63
CA PHE A 779 7.68 16.15 -22.06
C PHE A 779 6.41 16.91 -22.43
N ARG A 780 6.57 18.12 -22.99
CA ARG A 780 5.45 18.98 -23.40
C ARG A 780 5.74 19.71 -24.71
N LYS A 781 4.70 20.19 -25.42
CA LYS A 781 4.87 20.87 -26.72
C LYS A 781 5.61 22.20 -26.62
N ASN A 782 5.27 23.00 -25.61
CA ASN A 782 5.82 24.33 -25.40
C ASN A 782 6.57 24.34 -24.07
N THR A 783 7.84 24.74 -24.12
CA THR A 783 8.62 25.14 -22.94
C THR A 783 8.95 26.62 -23.06
N THR A 784 8.94 27.33 -21.93
CA THR A 784 9.35 28.75 -21.90
C THR A 784 10.86 28.92 -22.12
N GLY A 785 11.64 27.83 -22.00
CA GLY A 785 13.08 27.78 -22.29
C GLY A 785 13.95 28.55 -21.28
N ILE A 786 13.38 29.05 -20.19
CA ILE A 786 14.11 29.77 -19.14
C ILE A 786 14.16 28.88 -17.91
N ASN A 787 15.36 28.54 -17.44
CA ASN A 787 15.56 27.79 -16.21
C ASN A 787 15.14 28.64 -14.99
N ASP A 788 14.75 27.98 -13.90
CA ASP A 788 14.35 28.70 -12.69
C ASP A 788 15.46 29.63 -12.16
N VAL A 789 15.03 30.76 -11.61
CA VAL A 789 15.93 31.67 -10.90
C VAL A 789 16.48 30.95 -9.67
N GLY A 790 17.78 30.75 -9.65
CA GLY A 790 18.44 30.00 -8.58
C GLY A 790 18.86 28.58 -8.94
N MET A 791 18.80 28.21 -10.23
CA MET A 791 19.47 27.02 -10.73
C MET A 791 20.98 27.27 -10.84
N TYR A 792 21.73 26.84 -9.82
CA TYR A 792 23.18 27.08 -9.71
C TYR A 792 24.03 25.87 -10.11
N TYR A 793 23.40 24.71 -10.31
CA TYR A 793 23.98 23.50 -10.88
C TYR A 793 22.99 22.91 -11.89
N ASP A 794 23.48 22.04 -12.78
CA ASP A 794 22.70 21.47 -13.88
C ASP A 794 22.05 20.15 -13.45
N LEU A 795 20.72 20.06 -13.52
CA LEU A 795 19.96 18.87 -13.13
C LEU A 795 20.19 17.68 -14.07
N GLN A 796 20.61 17.93 -15.32
CA GLN A 796 20.91 16.90 -16.31
C GLN A 796 22.29 16.27 -16.07
N SER A 797 23.28 17.09 -15.72
CA SER A 797 24.69 16.73 -15.58
C SER A 797 25.07 16.44 -14.11
N GLY A 798 24.12 16.57 -13.18
CA GLY A 798 24.34 16.39 -11.75
C GLY A 798 25.27 17.46 -11.16
N PHE A 799 25.51 17.37 -9.84
CA PHE A 799 26.35 18.36 -9.17
C PHE A 799 27.84 18.25 -9.55
N GLN A 800 28.32 17.05 -9.91
CA GLN A 800 29.76 16.80 -10.11
C GLN A 800 30.29 17.11 -11.52
N GLU A 801 29.47 17.20 -12.57
CA GLU A 801 29.98 17.24 -13.95
C GLU A 801 30.45 18.62 -14.44
N LYS A 802 30.13 19.73 -13.76
CA LYS A 802 30.72 21.06 -14.06
C LYS A 802 32.27 21.11 -13.91
N GLN A 803 32.93 19.98 -13.66
CA GLN A 803 34.33 19.84 -13.24
C GLN A 803 35.30 19.29 -14.30
N LYS A 804 34.93 19.21 -15.58
CA LYS A 804 35.88 18.81 -16.64
C LYS A 804 36.53 19.96 -17.40
N SER A 805 36.31 21.22 -17.03
CA SER A 805 37.18 22.33 -17.47
C SER A 805 38.28 22.55 -16.44
N GLU A 806 39.50 22.09 -16.74
CA GLU A 806 40.71 22.20 -15.90
C GLU A 806 41.13 23.66 -15.57
N GLU A 807 40.41 24.67 -16.06
CA GLU A 807 40.64 26.09 -15.79
C GLU A 807 39.47 26.69 -14.98
N GLY A 808 39.58 26.73 -13.65
CA GLY A 808 38.74 27.62 -12.84
C GLY A 808 38.18 27.08 -11.51
N GLU A 809 38.31 25.79 -11.20
CA GLU A 809 37.86 25.28 -9.89
C GLU A 809 38.86 25.65 -8.79
N HIS A 810 38.42 26.50 -7.86
CA HIS A 810 39.13 26.78 -6.62
C HIS A 810 38.38 26.11 -5.46
N THR A 811 39.11 25.45 -4.58
CA THR A 811 38.55 24.83 -3.38
C THR A 811 39.26 25.30 -2.12
N ILE A 812 38.50 25.54 -1.06
CA ILE A 812 39.02 25.72 0.30
C ILE A 812 38.75 24.42 1.06
N ASP A 813 39.81 23.74 1.49
CA ASP A 813 39.69 22.57 2.36
C ASP A 813 39.28 23.01 3.77
N ILE A 814 38.13 22.52 4.21
CA ILE A 814 37.61 22.76 5.55
C ILE A 814 37.52 21.47 6.37
N SER A 815 38.29 20.43 6.05
CA SER A 815 38.20 19.09 6.69
C SER A 815 38.83 19.01 8.09
N THR A 816 39.51 20.07 8.53
CA THR A 816 40.28 20.10 9.79
C THR A 816 39.87 21.27 10.68
N GLN A 817 40.39 21.34 11.91
CA GLN A 817 40.24 22.48 12.83
C GLN A 817 38.79 22.80 13.23
N TRP A 818 37.95 21.77 13.36
CA TRP A 818 36.57 21.96 13.82
C TRP A 818 36.50 22.00 15.34
N ASN A 819 35.73 22.95 15.87
CA ASN A 819 35.26 22.89 17.24
C ASN A 819 33.82 22.37 17.26
N ILE A 820 33.59 21.25 17.92
CA ILE A 820 32.26 20.65 18.08
C ILE A 820 31.75 20.97 19.47
N SER A 821 30.48 21.34 19.57
CA SER A 821 29.77 21.47 20.84
C SER A 821 28.53 20.58 20.86
N PHE A 822 28.42 19.77 21.91
CA PHE A 822 27.27 18.91 22.17
C PHE A 822 26.42 19.49 23.29
N LYS A 823 25.22 18.93 23.51
CA LYS A 823 24.36 19.29 24.66
C LYS A 823 24.75 18.46 25.89
N PRO A 824 25.33 19.05 26.96
CA PRO A 824 25.71 18.28 28.16
C PRO A 824 24.52 17.65 28.90
N ALA A 825 23.34 18.25 28.78
CA ALA A 825 22.10 17.69 29.31
C ALA A 825 21.74 16.32 28.71
N MET A 826 22.29 15.99 27.52
CA MET A 826 22.12 14.69 26.85
C MET A 826 23.39 13.82 26.90
N GLY A 827 24.30 14.11 27.83
CA GLY A 827 25.52 13.32 28.06
C GLY A 827 26.69 13.64 27.14
N GLY A 828 26.54 14.61 26.22
CA GLY A 828 27.63 15.04 25.35
C GLY A 828 28.66 15.93 26.06
N PRO A 829 29.93 15.91 25.65
CA PRO A 829 30.94 16.83 26.18
C PRO A 829 30.63 18.28 25.79
N LYS A 830 31.03 19.25 26.63
CA LYS A 830 30.81 20.68 26.36
C LYS A 830 31.42 21.11 25.02
N SER A 831 32.62 20.63 24.72
CA SER A 831 33.29 20.86 23.44
C SER A 831 34.37 19.82 23.17
N VAL A 832 34.56 19.46 21.91
CA VAL A 832 35.66 18.62 21.41
C VAL A 832 36.29 19.33 20.21
N LYS A 833 37.63 19.35 20.14
CA LYS A 833 38.34 19.84 18.95
C LYS A 833 38.70 18.66 18.07
N LEU A 834 38.38 18.77 16.78
CA LEU A 834 38.74 17.77 15.78
C LEU A 834 39.77 18.31 14.81
N ASP A 835 40.92 17.65 14.78
CA ASP A 835 41.94 17.86 13.74
C ASP A 835 41.54 17.19 12.41
N LYS A 836 40.64 16.20 12.46
CA LYS A 836 40.04 15.54 11.30
C LYS A 836 38.59 15.16 11.59
N LEU A 837 37.73 15.21 10.57
CA LEU A 837 36.36 14.74 10.65
C LEU A 837 36.33 13.21 10.72
N VAL A 838 35.66 12.68 11.75
CA VAL A 838 35.50 11.26 12.06
C VAL A 838 34.14 11.02 12.71
N SER A 839 33.68 9.78 12.71
CA SER A 839 32.45 9.41 13.40
C SER A 839 32.55 9.72 14.88
N TRP A 840 31.48 10.23 15.49
CA TRP A 840 31.42 10.44 16.94
C TRP A 840 31.65 9.13 17.70
N SER A 841 31.20 8.00 17.16
CA SER A 841 31.37 6.65 17.74
C SER A 841 32.83 6.24 17.92
N ASP A 842 33.74 6.89 17.20
CA ASP A 842 35.17 6.58 17.18
C ASP A 842 35.99 7.52 18.07
N LEU A 843 35.34 8.52 18.68
CA LEU A 843 35.98 9.42 19.63
C LEU A 843 36.28 8.72 20.97
N GLU A 844 37.35 9.17 21.63
CA GLU A 844 37.76 8.63 22.92
C GLU A 844 36.83 9.09 24.05
N GLU A 845 36.25 10.30 23.93
CA GLU A 845 35.32 10.85 24.89
C GLU A 845 34.00 10.07 24.89
N GLU A 846 33.76 9.32 25.97
CA GLU A 846 32.58 8.46 26.15
C GLU A 846 31.25 9.21 25.89
N GLY A 847 31.16 10.47 26.33
CA GLY A 847 29.98 11.31 26.13
C GLY A 847 29.69 11.64 24.66
N ALA A 848 30.72 11.73 23.82
CA ALA A 848 30.57 11.94 22.38
C ALA A 848 30.29 10.61 21.67
N LYS A 849 31.00 9.54 22.07
CA LYS A 849 30.87 8.18 21.51
C LYS A 849 29.44 7.65 21.50
N TYR A 850 28.71 7.88 22.58
CA TYR A 850 27.32 7.44 22.74
C TYR A 850 26.31 8.57 22.53
N TYR A 851 26.70 9.69 21.93
CA TYR A 851 25.81 10.83 21.81
C TYR A 851 24.66 10.55 20.81
N ALA A 852 23.47 11.07 21.13
CA ALA A 852 22.36 11.18 20.19
C ALA A 852 21.76 12.58 20.25
N GLY A 853 21.45 13.14 19.08
CA GLY A 853 20.87 14.46 18.90
C GLY A 853 21.78 15.40 18.12
N SER A 854 21.58 16.70 18.29
CA SER A 854 22.28 17.74 17.53
C SER A 854 23.65 18.09 18.13
N ALA A 855 24.70 18.16 17.30
CA ALA A 855 25.99 18.76 17.63
C ALA A 855 26.30 19.93 16.68
N ASN A 856 26.86 21.02 17.19
CA ASN A 856 27.27 22.16 16.36
C ASN A 856 28.77 22.13 16.12
N TYR A 857 29.14 21.96 14.86
CA TYR A 857 30.49 22.14 14.35
C TYR A 857 30.69 23.62 14.01
N SER A 858 31.81 24.21 14.39
CA SER A 858 32.14 25.59 14.00
C SER A 858 33.62 25.74 13.70
N ARG A 859 33.94 26.51 12.66
CA ARG A 859 35.28 26.98 12.35
C ARG A 859 35.24 28.22 11.47
N ASP A 860 36.39 28.86 11.35
CA ASP A 860 36.61 29.95 10.42
C ASP A 860 37.32 29.48 9.14
N PHE A 861 37.10 30.21 8.05
CA PHE A 861 37.81 30.09 6.78
C PHE A 861 37.95 31.47 6.13
N THR A 862 38.91 31.63 5.22
CA THR A 862 39.19 32.93 4.58
C THR A 862 38.83 32.88 3.11
N VAL A 863 38.08 33.86 2.65
CA VAL A 863 37.70 34.03 1.24
C VAL A 863 38.37 35.27 0.68
N ASN A 864 39.03 35.11 -0.46
CA ASN A 864 39.68 36.22 -1.17
C ASN A 864 38.66 36.98 -2.01
N LYS A 865 38.96 38.25 -2.32
CA LYS A 865 38.06 39.13 -3.06
C LYS A 865 37.71 38.59 -4.45
N GLU A 866 38.65 37.91 -5.10
CA GLU A 866 38.46 37.32 -6.43
C GLU A 866 37.36 36.25 -6.44
N SER A 867 37.19 35.52 -5.33
CA SER A 867 36.19 34.47 -5.16
C SER A 867 34.77 34.99 -4.91
N LEU A 868 34.58 36.31 -4.82
CA LEU A 868 33.29 36.98 -4.58
C LEU A 868 32.75 37.70 -5.83
N SER A 869 33.29 37.36 -7.00
CA SER A 869 32.81 37.86 -8.29
C SER A 869 31.34 37.48 -8.52
N SER A 870 30.59 38.31 -9.27
CA SER A 870 29.22 37.98 -9.71
C SER A 870 29.16 36.72 -10.55
N GLU A 871 30.27 36.34 -11.19
CA GLU A 871 30.41 35.17 -12.05
C GLU A 871 30.77 33.89 -11.28
N ILE A 872 30.95 33.95 -9.96
CA ILE A 872 31.36 32.81 -9.15
C ILE A 872 30.21 32.40 -8.21
N GLU A 873 29.97 31.10 -8.13
CA GLU A 873 29.08 30.46 -7.17
C GLU A 873 29.89 29.58 -6.22
N ALA A 874 29.56 29.60 -4.94
CA ALA A 874 30.22 28.86 -3.89
C ALA A 874 29.26 27.90 -3.20
N PHE A 875 29.70 26.67 -3.02
CA PHE A 875 28.98 25.62 -2.31
C PHE A 875 29.85 25.01 -1.23
N VAL A 876 29.24 24.63 -0.12
CA VAL A 876 29.89 23.69 0.81
C VAL A 876 29.52 22.27 0.41
N THR A 877 30.46 21.35 0.55
CA THR A 877 30.32 19.92 0.25
C THR A 877 30.86 19.10 1.41
N PHE A 878 30.17 18.01 1.73
CA PHE A 878 30.56 17.02 2.72
C PHE A 878 30.61 15.64 2.05
N ASP A 879 31.64 14.85 2.34
CA ASP A 879 31.72 13.47 1.83
C ASP A 879 30.62 12.59 2.44
N ASP A 880 30.38 12.70 3.75
CA ASP A 880 29.42 11.87 4.48
C ASP A 880 28.83 12.61 5.69
N VAL A 881 27.50 12.52 5.84
CA VAL A 881 26.69 13.14 6.88
C VAL A 881 25.76 12.08 7.45
N GLN A 882 25.89 11.79 8.75
CA GLN A 882 25.05 10.81 9.44
C GLN A 882 24.28 11.52 10.56
N GLU A 883 23.00 11.90 10.41
CA GLU A 883 22.08 11.62 9.26
C GLU A 883 21.71 12.88 8.45
N MET A 884 21.65 14.04 9.10
CA MET A 884 21.29 15.30 8.44
C MET A 884 22.14 16.44 8.99
N ALA A 885 22.31 17.51 8.21
CA ALA A 885 23.00 18.70 8.66
C ALA A 885 22.32 19.99 8.18
N GLN A 886 22.29 21.00 9.04
CA GLN A 886 21.87 22.36 8.70
C GLN A 886 23.10 23.27 8.71
N VAL A 887 23.32 23.99 7.61
CA VAL A 887 24.51 24.80 7.39
C VAL A 887 24.20 26.27 7.63
N TYR A 888 25.10 26.95 8.35
CA TYR A 888 25.05 28.39 8.53
C TYR A 888 26.38 29.03 8.13
N VAL A 889 26.33 30.13 7.38
CA VAL A 889 27.50 30.93 7.03
C VAL A 889 27.30 32.37 7.50
N ASN A 890 28.23 32.85 8.33
CA ASN A 890 28.14 34.16 8.98
C ASN A 890 26.80 34.38 9.72
N GLY A 891 26.23 33.31 10.27
CA GLY A 891 24.94 33.31 10.99
C GLY A 891 23.69 33.18 10.11
N ASN A 892 23.82 33.11 8.78
CA ASN A 892 22.70 32.95 7.86
C ASN A 892 22.47 31.47 7.53
N ASP A 893 21.21 31.03 7.56
CA ASP A 893 20.81 29.66 7.21
C ASP A 893 20.98 29.41 5.71
N CYS A 894 21.77 28.40 5.37
CA CYS A 894 22.04 27.96 3.99
C CYS A 894 21.22 26.72 3.63
N GLY A 895 20.34 26.24 4.50
CA GLY A 895 19.49 25.09 4.28
C GLY A 895 19.97 23.80 4.95
N VAL A 896 19.13 22.77 4.81
CA VAL A 896 19.33 21.43 5.36
C VAL A 896 19.79 20.49 4.26
N VAL A 897 20.92 19.82 4.48
CA VAL A 897 21.44 18.75 3.64
C VAL A 897 21.08 17.40 4.25
N TRP A 898 20.45 16.54 3.46
CA TRP A 898 19.94 15.25 3.90
C TRP A 898 20.08 14.15 2.84
N LEU A 899 20.59 14.45 1.66
CA LEU A 899 20.89 13.48 0.62
C LEU A 899 22.29 13.72 0.03
N PRO A 900 22.95 12.65 -0.44
CA PRO A 900 24.13 12.78 -1.27
C PRO A 900 23.77 13.35 -2.67
N PRO A 901 24.67 14.16 -3.28
CA PRO A 901 25.85 14.76 -2.67
C PRO A 901 25.44 15.77 -1.60
N TYR A 902 26.04 15.68 -0.41
CA TYR A 902 25.70 16.54 0.71
C TYR A 902 26.24 17.94 0.49
N THR A 903 25.48 18.77 -0.22
CA THR A 903 25.89 20.10 -0.63
C THR A 903 24.82 21.14 -0.44
N THR A 904 25.24 22.37 -0.14
CA THR A 904 24.36 23.53 -0.23
C THR A 904 25.11 24.77 -0.68
N ARG A 905 24.37 25.68 -1.30
CA ARG A 905 24.87 26.96 -1.79
C ARG A 905 25.08 27.94 -0.64
N ILE A 906 26.25 28.59 -0.65
CA ILE A 906 26.63 29.56 0.39
C ILE A 906 26.98 30.95 -0.16
N THR A 907 27.02 31.12 -1.48
CA THR A 907 27.42 32.37 -2.17
C THR A 907 26.83 33.65 -1.58
N PRO A 908 25.51 33.76 -1.31
CA PRO A 908 24.91 35.02 -0.85
C PRO A 908 25.43 35.49 0.51
N TYR A 909 26.05 34.59 1.28
CA TYR A 909 26.41 34.82 2.67
C TYR A 909 27.91 34.96 2.87
N LEU A 910 28.71 34.82 1.81
CA LEU A 910 30.15 35.01 1.85
C LEU A 910 30.53 36.50 1.86
N LYS A 911 31.64 36.82 2.54
CA LYS A 911 32.26 38.15 2.55
C LYS A 911 33.78 38.04 2.37
N GLU A 912 34.41 39.14 2.00
CA GLU A 912 35.88 39.21 1.89
C GLU A 912 36.52 39.01 3.28
N GLY A 913 37.61 38.24 3.32
CA GLY A 913 38.33 37.92 4.55
C GLY A 913 37.72 36.76 5.33
N THR A 914 37.69 36.85 6.65
CA THR A 914 37.27 35.75 7.53
C THR A 914 35.75 35.55 7.52
N ASN A 915 35.34 34.33 7.24
CA ASN A 915 33.97 33.84 7.32
C ASN A 915 33.89 32.74 8.37
N THR A 916 32.77 32.66 9.07
CA THR A 916 32.50 31.58 10.02
C THR A 916 31.46 30.64 9.43
N ILE A 917 31.75 29.34 9.43
CA ILE A 917 30.79 28.29 9.11
C ILE A 917 30.39 27.57 10.40
N THR A 918 29.08 27.37 10.57
CA THR A 918 28.53 26.51 11.61
C THR A 918 27.70 25.43 10.94
N VAL A 919 27.92 24.17 11.28
CA VAL A 919 27.16 23.03 10.76
C VAL A 919 26.51 22.32 11.95
N LYS A 920 25.18 22.39 12.03
CA LYS A 920 24.40 21.67 13.02
C LYS A 920 24.08 20.29 12.47
N VAL A 921 24.68 19.25 13.04
CA VAL A 921 24.58 17.88 12.55
C VAL A 921 23.76 17.07 13.53
N ILE A 922 22.91 16.18 13.03
CA ILE A 922 22.03 15.35 13.85
C ILE A 922 22.02 13.90 13.41
N ASN A 923 22.27 12.98 14.34
CA ASN A 923 22.27 11.53 14.12
C ASN A 923 20.96 10.89 14.63
N THR A 924 20.92 9.57 14.84
CA THR A 924 19.79 8.80 15.40
C THR A 924 19.94 8.47 16.89
N TRP A 925 18.91 7.92 17.54
CA TRP A 925 18.95 7.58 18.97
C TRP A 925 19.75 6.32 19.31
N ASN A 926 20.06 5.47 18.33
CA ASN A 926 20.73 4.17 18.52
C ASN A 926 21.89 4.25 19.52
N ASN A 927 22.85 5.15 19.27
CA ASN A 927 24.10 5.21 20.04
C ASN A 927 23.88 5.56 21.51
N ARG A 928 22.89 6.40 21.81
CA ARG A 928 22.56 6.77 23.19
C ARG A 928 21.84 5.67 23.94
N ILE A 929 20.93 4.95 23.27
CA ILE A 929 20.25 3.78 23.84
C ILE A 929 21.28 2.69 24.17
N VAL A 930 22.19 2.39 23.25
CA VAL A 930 23.28 1.42 23.46
C VAL A 930 24.22 1.88 24.58
N GLY A 931 24.59 3.17 24.61
CA GLY A 931 25.40 3.73 25.70
C GLY A 931 24.76 3.56 27.08
N ASP A 932 23.46 3.82 27.19
CA ASP A 932 22.68 3.66 28.44
C ASP A 932 22.45 2.18 28.84
N LEU A 933 22.75 1.23 27.97
CA LEU A 933 22.76 -0.20 28.27
C LEU A 933 24.14 -0.71 28.70
N ARG A 934 25.21 -0.08 28.20
CA ARG A 934 26.59 -0.45 28.54
C ARG A 934 27.01 0.07 29.91
N ASP A 935 26.44 1.17 30.36
CA ASP A 935 26.71 1.76 31.68
C ASP A 935 25.42 1.82 32.52
N GLY A 936 25.06 0.67 33.10
CA GLY A 936 23.83 0.50 33.89
C GLY A 936 23.83 1.18 35.26
N ASP A 937 24.99 1.69 35.72
CA ASP A 937 25.13 2.37 37.02
C ASP A 937 24.81 3.87 36.93
N LYS A 938 24.71 4.44 35.73
CA LYS A 938 24.31 5.83 35.48
C LYS A 938 22.79 5.96 35.33
N ASN A 939 22.26 7.12 35.74
CA ASN A 939 20.90 7.51 35.37
C ASN A 939 20.81 7.60 33.84
N PRO A 940 19.92 6.85 33.18
CA PRO A 940 19.85 6.82 31.73
C PRO A 940 19.37 8.18 31.19
N TYR A 941 19.89 8.57 30.02
CA TYR A 941 19.40 9.71 29.26
C TYR A 941 18.13 9.37 28.47
N THR A 942 17.94 8.07 28.20
CA THR A 942 16.85 7.54 27.40
C THR A 942 15.79 6.84 28.25
N GLN A 943 14.54 7.04 27.85
CA GLN A 943 13.35 6.36 28.35
C GLN A 943 12.54 5.89 27.15
N THR A 944 12.43 4.58 26.98
CA THR A 944 11.67 3.94 25.89
C THR A 944 11.36 2.49 26.21
N ASN A 945 10.20 2.02 25.76
CA ASN A 945 9.82 0.61 25.81
C ASN A 945 10.54 -0.24 24.72
N ALA A 946 11.13 0.40 23.70
CA ALA A 946 11.96 -0.26 22.69
C ALA A 946 13.28 -0.82 23.21
N LYS A 947 13.68 -0.49 24.45
CA LYS A 947 14.97 -0.87 25.03
C LYS A 947 15.19 -2.39 25.03
N ILE A 948 14.13 -3.21 25.02
CA ILE A 948 14.23 -4.68 24.94
C ILE A 948 14.76 -5.21 23.59
N LYS A 949 14.75 -4.38 22.55
CA LYS A 949 15.25 -4.70 21.21
C LYS A 949 16.75 -4.41 21.05
N PHE A 950 17.36 -3.88 22.10
CA PHE A 950 18.79 -3.56 22.16
C PHE A 950 19.45 -4.37 23.27
N ASN A 951 20.75 -4.57 23.15
CA ASN A 951 21.57 -5.11 24.22
C ASN A 951 22.94 -4.41 24.24
N LYS A 952 23.79 -4.74 25.23
CA LYS A 952 25.13 -4.13 25.38
C LYS A 952 26.05 -4.37 24.18
N ASP A 953 25.81 -5.43 23.41
CA ASP A 953 26.59 -5.85 22.25
C ASP A 953 26.02 -5.29 20.93
N SER A 954 24.86 -4.60 20.97
CA SER A 954 24.34 -3.85 19.82
C SER A 954 25.40 -2.88 19.28
N PRO A 955 25.55 -2.78 17.94
CA PRO A 955 26.57 -1.93 17.33
C PRO A 955 26.25 -0.45 17.53
N LEU A 956 27.30 0.37 17.59
CA LEU A 956 27.15 1.81 17.38
C LEU A 956 27.07 2.07 15.88
N LEU A 957 26.24 3.03 15.50
CA LEU A 957 26.14 3.51 14.13
C LEU A 957 27.12 4.67 13.92
N PRO A 958 27.64 4.85 12.70
CA PRO A 958 28.30 6.08 12.29
C PRO A 958 27.47 7.32 12.66
N SER A 959 28.12 8.43 13.01
CA SER A 959 27.42 9.65 13.43
C SER A 959 28.29 10.89 13.23
N GLY A 960 27.68 11.97 12.76
CA GLY A 960 28.37 13.25 12.56
C GLY A 960 28.82 13.49 11.13
N LEU A 961 29.76 14.43 10.96
CA LEU A 961 30.45 14.69 9.70
C LEU A 961 31.72 13.84 9.59
N MET A 962 31.90 13.20 8.45
CA MET A 962 33.04 12.32 8.18
C MET A 962 33.64 12.61 6.82
N GLY A 963 34.88 12.15 6.61
CA GLY A 963 35.60 12.34 5.35
C GLY A 963 36.02 13.78 5.12
N LYS A 964 36.03 14.21 3.86
CA LYS A 964 36.42 15.56 3.45
C LYS A 964 35.22 16.50 3.53
N SER A 965 35.53 17.76 3.84
CA SER A 965 34.61 18.89 3.69
C SER A 965 35.31 19.98 2.92
N GLN A 966 34.66 20.54 1.90
CA GLN A 966 35.25 21.54 1.03
C GLN A 966 34.28 22.66 0.72
N ILE A 967 34.79 23.88 0.59
CA ILE A 967 34.09 24.96 -0.10
C ILE A 967 34.58 24.97 -1.54
N ARG A 968 33.67 24.78 -2.48
CA ARG A 968 33.94 24.70 -3.92
C ARG A 968 33.42 25.95 -4.60
N PHE A 969 34.25 26.57 -5.42
CA PHE A 969 33.91 27.74 -6.21
C PHE A 969 33.82 27.38 -7.69
N PHE A 970 32.71 27.73 -8.32
CA PHE A 970 32.40 27.44 -9.72
C PHE A 970 32.15 28.74 -10.47
N ASN A 971 32.58 28.81 -11.73
CA ASN A 971 32.12 29.87 -12.63
C ASN A 971 30.67 29.57 -13.10
N LYS A 972 29.85 30.62 -13.21
CA LYS A 972 28.43 30.54 -13.58
C LYS A 972 28.22 29.93 -14.95
#